data_AF-A0A2A3EB02-F1
#
_entry.id   AF-A0A2A3EB02-F1
#
_cell.length_a   1.000
_cell.length_b   1.000
_cell.length_c   1.000
_cell.angle_alpha   90.00
_cell.angle_beta   90.00
_cell.angle_gamma   90.00
#
_symmetry.space_group_name_H-M   'P 1'
#
loop_
_entity.id
_entity.type
_entity.pdbx_description
1 polymer ?
#
loop_
_entity_poly.entity_id
_entity_poly.type
_entity_poly.pdbx_seq_one_letter_code
_entity_poly.pdbx_strand_id
1 'polypeptide(L)'
;MTTIIENVQILQTLTSHTNDVTSVDFAGDCILVTGSGDKRVRVWQWRSGTGYIEAYFSPLQGHKYGVTSVKVSPRSTMLASASIDGTTLLWNLRTGSKIHTMVQVGGEAVRVCRFSPDSTLLATAGDNGQVCLWDLVRRNLVRQEPLCFQKHDGAVQSVCFSPDSTWLITTCTFGVLKLFSTADIIDSCLSDNQTITALAWVDDAHDLGVISCDFSTSQKIISNDPLTKLYQLVTCGNDHYVKLWEITIIQSKCETQPSSVNINLCRIMEKHSSALTCVCFNVNGLFIASSSLDKTAVIWETNSGKVMTIISGHNRYVACCAFSRDGNLLATGSNDKSVIIWDLKGNLSLDSELVRRFTPALFLDNHEENTEYEQTVMKNVESINDVRLIQRLEEHTGVVNSLAFYGNHLIASGSGDKLIRIWTIESEEETDSEITMKFQEKSYSPLDGHKYSINHVEFSPCGRMLASCSLDGTVVIWNTEDGCQAKSSFVNSGSGIRVCRWSPDGTKIATAGDDERTTLWNVDNMEELCVFRGHSDAVNAIAFTPDSCYLVTACNEGTWRLFDIVDNKNCAALIICGEAHDLGVQGCDFSPSSDFIYNRRININNDKHFYLLATGGNDSMVKLWQITIGKRNVTATGSIGSIGDDIQYKEKKTFTGHGGNVTCVRFSPIHSEILGSVATDRTARIWSIYSGVCLYVLEEHESLVTACAFSEDTSLFITGALDKTVLIWKIPQQLISQNILMNNLKYNRKKVIDWKIDDTLKWLDEIGLSMLIKNASAISLTGRQLFSLSENELIKKLDIELDDETVEAFKTQLYWLKREDDNSIEISIDDTEIPHEFLCPITHEIMKEPVQCSDGFTYEKAAINEWFLCGKYTSPMTNKSLRDTSFTPNIILRNAIYTFLHGNRPQL
;
A
#
# COMPACT_ATOMS: atom_id res chain seq x y z
N MET A 1 -8.59 -39.01 20.96
CA MET A 1 -9.36 -39.06 22.22
C MET A 1 -10.71 -38.44 21.95
N THR A 2 -11.79 -39.19 22.11
CA THR A 2 -13.16 -38.70 21.98
C THR A 2 -13.43 -37.70 23.11
N THR A 3 -13.69 -36.43 22.77
CA THR A 3 -14.09 -35.40 23.73
C THR A 3 -15.50 -35.72 24.21
N ILE A 4 -15.64 -36.16 25.46
CA ILE A 4 -16.95 -36.33 26.10
C ILE A 4 -17.21 -35.05 26.90
N ILE A 5 -18.38 -34.45 26.73
CA ILE A 5 -18.84 -33.31 27.54
C ILE A 5 -19.55 -33.92 28.75
N GLU A 6 -19.05 -33.63 29.96
CA GLU A 6 -19.57 -34.21 31.19
C GLU A 6 -20.08 -33.12 32.12
N ASN A 7 -19.17 -32.42 32.81
CA ASN A 7 -19.50 -31.48 33.87
C ASN A 7 -18.95 -30.09 33.55
N VAL A 8 -19.78 -29.28 32.89
CA VAL A 8 -19.37 -27.93 32.46
C VAL A 8 -19.28 -26.99 33.67
N GLN A 9 -18.11 -26.38 33.88
CA GLN A 9 -17.86 -25.45 34.98
C GLN A 9 -17.16 -24.17 34.51
N ILE A 10 -17.34 -23.08 35.26
CA ILE A 10 -16.60 -21.84 35.03
C ILE A 10 -15.15 -22.05 35.47
N LEU A 11 -14.22 -21.92 34.53
CA LEU A 11 -12.78 -21.95 34.81
C LEU A 11 -12.29 -20.56 35.26
N GLN A 12 -12.69 -19.52 34.54
CA GLN A 12 -12.28 -18.14 34.82
C GLN A 12 -13.26 -17.13 34.21
N THR A 13 -13.38 -15.95 34.82
CA THR A 13 -14.11 -14.79 34.29
C THR A 13 -13.17 -13.59 34.14
N LEU A 14 -13.08 -13.03 32.95
CA LEU A 14 -12.25 -11.89 32.59
C LEU A 14 -13.12 -10.63 32.46
N THR A 15 -12.72 -9.51 33.08
CA THR A 15 -13.55 -8.29 33.17
C THR A 15 -12.80 -7.01 32.76
N SER A 16 -11.71 -7.12 32.01
CA SER A 16 -10.87 -5.95 31.64
C SER A 16 -11.45 -5.06 30.53
N HIS A 17 -12.50 -5.47 29.83
CA HIS A 17 -13.12 -4.66 28.78
C HIS A 17 -14.04 -3.58 29.38
N THR A 18 -14.05 -2.39 28.76
CA THR A 18 -14.86 -1.26 29.24
C THR A 18 -16.21 -1.16 28.52
N ASN A 19 -16.38 -1.90 27.42
CA ASN A 19 -17.59 -1.96 26.60
C ASN A 19 -17.91 -3.42 26.20
N ASP A 20 -18.98 -3.60 25.42
CA ASP A 20 -19.48 -4.91 24.99
C ASP A 20 -18.38 -5.74 24.29
N VAL A 21 -18.28 -7.03 24.63
CA VAL A 21 -17.38 -7.97 23.95
C VAL A 21 -18.09 -8.52 22.73
N THR A 22 -17.59 -8.20 21.54
CA THR A 22 -18.25 -8.48 20.26
C THR A 22 -17.79 -9.79 19.64
N SER A 23 -16.53 -10.17 19.83
CA SER A 23 -15.96 -11.38 19.23
C SER A 23 -14.88 -11.98 20.11
N VAL A 24 -14.77 -13.31 20.08
CA VAL A 24 -13.77 -14.10 20.80
C VAL A 24 -13.26 -15.19 19.88
N ASP A 25 -11.96 -15.50 19.96
CA ASP A 25 -11.35 -16.60 19.23
C ASP A 25 -10.12 -17.18 19.95
N PHE A 26 -9.82 -18.45 19.68
CA PHE A 26 -8.70 -19.16 20.30
C PHE A 26 -7.52 -19.34 19.33
N ALA A 27 -6.32 -19.10 19.84
CA ALA A 27 -5.07 -19.40 19.15
C ALA A 27 -4.40 -20.63 19.79
N GLY A 28 -4.90 -21.82 19.44
CA GLY A 28 -4.56 -23.03 20.19
C GLY A 28 -5.32 -23.09 21.52
N ASP A 29 -4.72 -23.67 22.54
CA ASP A 29 -5.40 -23.84 23.85
C ASP A 29 -4.87 -22.86 24.91
N CYS A 30 -3.78 -22.15 24.63
CA CYS A 30 -3.09 -21.31 25.61
C CYS A 30 -3.28 -19.81 25.37
N ILE A 31 -3.78 -19.40 24.21
CA ILE A 31 -3.94 -18.00 23.85
C ILE A 31 -5.39 -17.77 23.45
N LEU A 32 -6.01 -16.77 24.06
CA LEU A 32 -7.37 -16.31 23.82
C LEU A 32 -7.31 -14.87 23.33
N VAL A 33 -8.08 -14.54 22.28
CA VAL A 33 -8.16 -13.19 21.74
C VAL A 33 -9.59 -12.69 21.83
N THR A 34 -9.76 -11.46 22.30
CA THR A 34 -11.07 -10.85 22.55
C THR A 34 -11.14 -9.46 21.91
N GLY A 35 -12.17 -9.23 21.11
CA GLY A 35 -12.48 -7.93 20.50
C GLY A 35 -13.68 -7.28 21.20
N SER A 36 -13.64 -5.96 21.35
CA SER A 36 -14.70 -5.22 22.04
C SER A 36 -15.06 -3.90 21.34
N GLY A 37 -16.28 -3.44 21.61
CA GLY A 37 -16.74 -2.10 21.29
C GLY A 37 -15.96 -0.97 22.00
N ASP A 38 -15.01 -1.30 22.88
CA ASP A 38 -14.06 -0.35 23.49
C ASP A 38 -12.91 0.02 22.55
N LYS A 39 -12.95 -0.45 21.29
CA LYS A 39 -11.96 -0.24 20.22
C LYS A 39 -10.65 -1.01 20.44
N ARG A 40 -10.59 -1.89 21.44
CA ARG A 40 -9.41 -2.69 21.76
C ARG A 40 -9.59 -4.13 21.33
N VAL A 41 -8.46 -4.73 20.97
CA VAL A 41 -8.31 -6.18 20.92
C VAL A 41 -7.37 -6.58 22.04
N ARG A 42 -7.82 -7.46 22.93
CA ARG A 42 -6.99 -7.99 24.02
C ARG A 42 -6.54 -9.40 23.70
N VAL A 43 -5.28 -9.68 24.02
CA VAL A 43 -4.68 -11.00 23.89
C VAL A 43 -4.36 -11.52 25.28
N TRP A 44 -4.87 -12.70 25.59
CA TRP A 44 -4.74 -13.35 26.87
C TRP A 44 -3.93 -14.63 26.73
N GLN A 45 -3.06 -14.90 27.69
CA GLN A 45 -2.21 -16.07 27.72
C GLN A 45 -2.43 -16.86 29.01
N TRP A 46 -2.58 -18.17 28.88
CA TRP A 46 -2.68 -19.09 30.02
C TRP A 46 -1.33 -19.21 30.74
N ARG A 47 -1.33 -18.95 32.04
CA ARG A 47 -0.27 -19.30 32.97
C ARG A 47 -0.84 -20.21 34.05
N SER A 48 -0.18 -21.36 34.25
CA SER A 48 -0.52 -22.26 35.36
C SER A 48 -0.39 -21.49 36.69
N GLY A 49 -1.39 -21.63 37.55
CA GLY A 49 -1.51 -20.96 38.85
C GLY A 49 -2.39 -19.71 38.84
N THR A 50 -2.47 -18.99 37.71
CA THR A 50 -3.25 -17.74 37.62
C THR A 50 -4.35 -17.77 36.56
N GLY A 51 -4.25 -18.67 35.58
CA GLY A 51 -5.15 -18.77 34.44
C GLY A 51 -4.76 -17.85 33.29
N TYR A 52 -5.75 -17.39 32.51
CA TYR A 52 -5.57 -16.40 31.46
C TYR A 52 -5.23 -15.03 32.05
N ILE A 53 -4.03 -14.55 31.75
CA ILE A 53 -3.59 -13.19 32.04
C ILE A 53 -3.41 -12.41 30.74
N GLU A 54 -3.47 -11.09 30.81
CA GLU A 54 -3.24 -10.26 29.63
C GLU A 54 -1.77 -10.30 29.19
N ALA A 55 -1.52 -10.40 27.89
CA ALA A 55 -0.17 -10.38 27.31
C ALA A 55 0.46 -8.98 27.43
N TYR A 56 1.79 -8.91 27.51
CA TYR A 56 2.51 -7.65 27.75
C TYR A 56 2.30 -6.58 26.67
N PHE A 57 2.07 -6.97 25.41
CA PHE A 57 1.81 -6.06 24.30
C PHE A 57 0.30 -5.71 24.14
N SER A 58 -0.56 -6.26 24.99
CA SER A 58 -2.00 -6.01 24.99
C SER A 58 -2.35 -4.85 25.93
N PRO A 59 -3.35 -3.99 25.62
CA PRO A 59 -4.30 -4.09 24.52
C PRO A 59 -3.73 -3.60 23.18
N LEU A 60 -4.07 -4.31 22.10
CA LEU A 60 -3.79 -3.87 20.73
C LEU A 60 -4.70 -2.68 20.37
N GLN A 61 -4.08 -1.62 19.85
CA GLN A 61 -4.72 -0.33 19.59
C GLN A 61 -4.51 0.05 18.12
N GLY A 62 -5.58 0.36 17.41
CA GLY A 62 -5.48 0.83 16.02
C GLY A 62 -6.81 1.15 15.35
N HIS A 63 -7.92 0.63 15.86
CA HIS A 63 -9.26 0.92 15.32
C HIS A 63 -9.83 2.23 15.87
N LYS A 64 -10.50 2.99 14.99
CA LYS A 64 -11.15 4.28 15.32
C LYS A 64 -12.52 4.07 15.97
N TYR A 65 -13.20 3.01 15.59
CA TYR A 65 -14.50 2.59 16.15
C TYR A 65 -14.42 1.19 16.77
N GLY A 66 -15.56 0.70 17.27
CA GLY A 66 -15.64 -0.59 17.95
C GLY A 66 -15.24 -1.75 17.04
N VAL A 67 -14.51 -2.70 17.60
CA VAL A 67 -14.12 -3.94 16.91
C VAL A 67 -15.37 -4.80 16.75
N THR A 68 -15.65 -5.27 15.55
CA THR A 68 -16.83 -6.10 15.22
C THR A 68 -16.50 -7.58 15.24
N SER A 69 -15.33 -7.95 14.72
CA SER A 69 -14.90 -9.35 14.59
C SER A 69 -13.40 -9.47 14.84
N VAL A 70 -13.00 -10.53 15.54
CA VAL A 70 -11.60 -10.95 15.67
C VAL A 70 -11.48 -12.42 15.30
N LYS A 71 -10.51 -12.74 14.45
CA LYS A 71 -10.20 -14.12 14.08
C LYS A 71 -8.71 -14.36 14.04
N VAL A 72 -8.29 -15.52 14.53
CA VAL A 72 -6.91 -15.97 14.52
C VAL A 72 -6.67 -16.84 13.29
N SER A 73 -5.49 -16.74 12.69
CA SER A 73 -5.12 -17.64 11.60
C SER A 73 -5.06 -19.10 12.09
N PRO A 74 -5.44 -20.09 11.27
CA PRO A 74 -5.29 -21.52 11.60
C PRO A 74 -3.86 -21.95 11.97
N ARG A 75 -2.83 -21.17 11.58
CA ARG A 75 -1.44 -21.37 12.00
C ARG A 75 -1.07 -20.67 13.32
N SER A 76 -1.98 -19.93 13.97
CA SER A 76 -1.74 -19.14 15.19
C SER A 76 -0.61 -18.11 15.09
N THR A 77 -0.31 -17.65 13.88
CA THR A 77 0.76 -16.67 13.65
C THR A 77 0.22 -15.25 13.51
N MET A 78 -1.00 -15.12 13.03
CA MET A 78 -1.60 -13.85 12.61
C MET A 78 -2.97 -13.72 13.24
N LEU A 79 -3.38 -12.47 13.45
CA LEU A 79 -4.68 -12.10 13.99
C LEU A 79 -5.27 -11.03 13.08
N ALA A 80 -6.53 -11.19 12.68
CA ALA A 80 -7.28 -10.16 11.97
C ALA A 80 -8.33 -9.57 12.91
N SER A 81 -8.45 -8.24 12.92
CA SER A 81 -9.51 -7.52 13.62
C SER A 81 -10.23 -6.60 12.66
N ALA A 82 -11.55 -6.73 12.56
CA ALA A 82 -12.41 -5.88 11.74
C ALA A 82 -13.16 -4.87 12.62
N SER A 83 -13.49 -3.72 12.06
CA SER A 83 -14.11 -2.62 12.81
C SER A 83 -15.15 -1.87 11.99
N ILE A 84 -16.01 -1.15 12.70
CA ILE A 84 -17.00 -0.23 12.15
C ILE A 84 -16.34 0.92 11.37
N ASP A 85 -15.05 1.19 11.59
CA ASP A 85 -14.27 2.20 10.85
C ASP A 85 -13.97 1.87 9.39
N GLY A 86 -14.45 0.72 8.90
CA GLY A 86 -14.25 0.28 7.53
C GLY A 86 -12.87 -0.35 7.27
N THR A 87 -12.10 -0.57 8.33
CA THR A 87 -10.78 -1.20 8.26
C THR A 87 -10.76 -2.58 8.91
N THR A 88 -9.90 -3.43 8.35
CA THR A 88 -9.47 -4.68 8.98
C THR A 88 -7.97 -4.61 9.21
N LEU A 89 -7.55 -4.66 10.47
CA LEU A 89 -6.15 -4.65 10.85
C LEU A 89 -5.63 -6.07 10.97
N LEU A 90 -4.45 -6.30 10.42
CA LEU A 90 -3.73 -7.57 10.49
C LEU A 90 -2.58 -7.43 11.47
N TRP A 91 -2.51 -8.29 12.47
CA TRP A 91 -1.56 -8.25 13.57
C TRP A 91 -0.69 -9.49 13.59
N ASN A 92 0.54 -9.34 14.05
CA ASN A 92 1.39 -10.46 14.42
C ASN A 92 1.05 -10.87 15.85
N LEU A 93 0.51 -12.08 16.03
CA LEU A 93 0.06 -12.55 17.34
C LEU A 93 1.21 -12.75 18.34
N ARG A 94 2.46 -12.86 17.85
CA ARG A 94 3.64 -13.05 18.72
C ARG A 94 4.17 -11.75 19.30
N THR A 95 4.17 -10.68 18.53
CA THR A 95 4.77 -9.39 18.91
C THR A 95 3.73 -8.34 19.26
N GLY A 96 2.47 -8.52 18.86
CA GLY A 96 1.44 -7.48 18.92
C GLY A 96 1.60 -6.40 17.85
N SER A 97 2.61 -6.50 16.98
CA SER A 97 2.85 -5.48 15.95
C SER A 97 1.80 -5.56 14.84
N LYS A 98 1.32 -4.40 14.40
CA LYS A 98 0.48 -4.27 13.21
C LYS A 98 1.29 -4.64 11.95
N ILE A 99 0.78 -5.59 11.17
CA ILE A 99 1.36 -6.04 9.89
C ILE A 99 0.82 -5.18 8.75
N HIS A 100 -0.49 -4.95 8.71
CA HIS A 100 -1.12 -4.23 7.60
C HIS A 100 -2.51 -3.67 7.98
N THR A 101 -2.93 -2.62 7.26
CA THR A 101 -4.30 -2.07 7.30
C THR A 101 -5.00 -2.38 6.00
N MET A 102 -6.07 -3.15 6.05
CA MET A 102 -6.92 -3.44 4.89
C MET A 102 -8.14 -2.53 4.97
N VAL A 103 -8.42 -1.78 3.91
CA VAL A 103 -9.58 -0.87 3.85
C VAL A 103 -10.63 -1.48 2.93
N GLN A 104 -11.84 -1.65 3.44
CA GLN A 104 -12.97 -2.14 2.64
C GLN A 104 -13.25 -1.14 1.50
N VAL A 105 -13.62 -1.63 0.31
CA VAL A 105 -13.97 -0.75 -0.82
C VAL A 105 -15.19 0.10 -0.43
N GLY A 106 -15.08 1.40 -0.70
CA GLY A 106 -16.08 2.39 -0.28
C GLY A 106 -15.93 2.90 1.16
N GLY A 107 -15.03 2.33 1.98
CA GLY A 107 -14.78 2.80 3.35
C GLY A 107 -15.90 2.50 4.35
N GLU A 108 -16.81 1.60 4.00
CA GLU A 108 -17.98 1.22 4.81
C GLU A 108 -17.63 0.24 5.94
N ALA A 109 -18.45 0.19 6.99
CA ALA A 109 -18.23 -0.63 8.17
C ALA A 109 -18.03 -2.12 7.85
N VAL A 110 -16.95 -2.71 8.37
CA VAL A 110 -16.67 -4.16 8.23
C VAL A 110 -17.30 -4.90 9.41
N ARG A 111 -18.19 -5.85 9.11
CA ARG A 111 -18.92 -6.64 10.12
C ARG A 111 -18.20 -7.93 10.50
N VAL A 112 -17.54 -8.56 9.53
CA VAL A 112 -16.91 -9.87 9.72
C VAL A 112 -15.58 -9.97 8.99
N CYS A 113 -14.65 -10.70 9.60
CA CYS A 113 -13.40 -11.13 8.97
C CYS A 113 -13.16 -12.61 9.23
N ARG A 114 -12.61 -13.36 8.27
CA ARG A 114 -12.30 -14.77 8.44
C ARG A 114 -11.16 -15.26 7.56
N PHE A 115 -10.23 -16.01 8.15
CA PHE A 115 -9.15 -16.65 7.41
C PHE A 115 -9.62 -17.92 6.70
N SER A 116 -9.02 -18.22 5.56
CA SER A 116 -9.09 -19.56 4.98
C SER A 116 -8.33 -20.56 5.86
N PRO A 117 -8.75 -21.84 5.91
CA PRO A 117 -8.06 -22.90 6.68
C PRO A 117 -6.57 -23.06 6.39
N ASP A 118 -6.12 -22.78 5.17
CA ASP A 118 -4.71 -22.80 4.77
C ASP A 118 -3.93 -21.52 5.13
N SER A 119 -4.62 -20.50 5.68
CA SER A 119 -4.09 -19.16 6.00
C SER A 119 -3.54 -18.38 4.81
N THR A 120 -3.94 -18.73 3.58
CA THR A 120 -3.51 -18.02 2.37
C THR A 120 -4.40 -16.82 2.04
N LEU A 121 -5.66 -16.87 2.42
CA LEU A 121 -6.67 -15.86 2.14
C LEU A 121 -7.30 -15.32 3.43
N LEU A 122 -7.76 -14.09 3.36
CA LEU A 122 -8.66 -13.49 4.34
C LEU A 122 -9.90 -12.97 3.61
N ALA A 123 -11.09 -13.26 4.10
CA ALA A 123 -12.32 -12.65 3.62
C ALA A 123 -12.83 -11.61 4.62
N THR A 124 -13.26 -10.45 4.14
CA THR A 124 -13.92 -9.40 4.93
C THR A 124 -15.23 -8.98 4.27
N ALA A 125 -16.24 -8.65 5.06
CA ALA A 125 -17.52 -8.21 4.51
C ALA A 125 -18.20 -7.17 5.40
N GLY A 126 -19.04 -6.33 4.78
CA GLY A 126 -19.61 -5.14 5.42
C GLY A 126 -21.08 -4.86 5.11
N ASP A 127 -21.50 -3.65 5.47
CA ASP A 127 -22.92 -3.23 5.44
C ASP A 127 -23.48 -3.03 4.04
N ASN A 128 -22.64 -2.70 3.07
CA ASN A 128 -23.01 -2.46 1.68
C ASN A 128 -23.23 -3.75 0.85
N GLY A 129 -23.20 -4.92 1.49
CA GLY A 129 -23.35 -6.20 0.81
C GLY A 129 -22.10 -6.67 0.07
N GLN A 130 -20.99 -5.93 0.16
CA GLN A 130 -19.73 -6.27 -0.49
C GLN A 130 -18.94 -7.27 0.36
N VAL A 131 -18.35 -8.23 -0.34
CA VAL A 131 -17.40 -9.20 0.22
C VAL A 131 -16.07 -8.96 -0.49
N CYS A 132 -15.01 -8.83 0.30
CA CYS A 132 -13.64 -8.59 -0.14
C CYS A 132 -12.79 -9.82 0.20
N LEU A 133 -11.98 -10.29 -0.75
CA LEU A 133 -11.02 -11.38 -0.53
C LEU A 133 -9.59 -10.86 -0.70
N TRP A 134 -8.74 -11.15 0.28
CA TRP A 134 -7.37 -10.67 0.41
C TRP A 134 -6.38 -11.83 0.33
N ASP A 135 -5.36 -11.76 -0.53
CA ASP A 135 -4.25 -12.73 -0.61
C ASP A 135 -3.12 -12.33 0.34
N LEU A 136 -2.82 -13.21 1.30
CA LEU A 136 -1.83 -13.00 2.35
C LEU A 136 -0.43 -13.51 1.98
N VAL A 137 -0.29 -14.36 0.94
CA VAL A 137 0.97 -15.04 0.59
C VAL A 137 1.87 -14.15 -0.25
N ARG A 138 1.31 -13.43 -1.21
CA ARG A 138 2.12 -12.64 -2.15
C ARG A 138 2.69 -11.35 -1.55
N ARG A 139 2.23 -10.92 -0.36
CA ARG A 139 2.38 -9.54 0.17
C ARG A 139 2.05 -8.42 -0.85
N ASN A 140 1.58 -8.78 -2.04
CA ASN A 140 0.81 -7.96 -2.95
C ASN A 140 -0.60 -7.80 -2.38
N LEU A 141 -0.68 -7.12 -1.24
CA LEU A 141 -1.83 -6.25 -0.95
C LEU A 141 -1.86 -5.04 -1.91
N VAL A 142 -0.96 -5.04 -2.91
CA VAL A 142 -0.74 -4.13 -4.04
C VAL A 142 -1.65 -4.44 -5.25
N ARG A 143 -2.63 -5.35 -5.13
CA ARG A 143 -3.79 -5.32 -6.04
C ARG A 143 -4.95 -4.64 -5.34
N GLN A 144 -5.44 -3.60 -6.00
CA GLN A 144 -6.03 -2.42 -5.40
C GLN A 144 -7.54 -2.34 -5.63
N GLU A 145 -8.09 -3.49 -5.92
CA GLU A 145 -9.49 -3.83 -5.76
C GLU A 145 -9.40 -5.12 -4.95
N PRO A 146 -9.78 -5.17 -3.66
CA PRO A 146 -10.14 -6.46 -3.08
C PRO A 146 -11.18 -7.07 -4.01
N LEU A 147 -11.17 -8.40 -4.17
CA LEU A 147 -12.13 -9.10 -5.00
C LEU A 147 -13.55 -8.81 -4.50
N CYS A 148 -14.15 -7.75 -5.04
CA CYS A 148 -15.43 -7.22 -4.63
C CYS A 148 -16.48 -7.76 -5.56
N PHE A 149 -17.28 -8.69 -5.05
CA PHE A 149 -18.56 -8.96 -5.68
C PHE A 149 -19.66 -8.47 -4.75
N GLN A 150 -20.34 -7.41 -5.16
CA GLN A 150 -21.56 -6.97 -4.51
C GLN A 150 -22.69 -7.83 -5.04
N LYS A 151 -23.05 -8.86 -4.27
CA LYS A 151 -24.14 -9.78 -4.66
C LYS A 151 -25.25 -9.86 -3.65
N HIS A 152 -25.09 -9.25 -2.48
CA HIS A 152 -26.14 -9.21 -1.50
C HIS A 152 -26.71 -7.81 -1.48
N ASP A 153 -28.03 -7.71 -1.56
CA ASP A 153 -28.76 -6.44 -1.47
C ASP A 153 -28.79 -5.92 -0.02
N GLY A 154 -28.42 -6.77 0.96
CA GLY A 154 -28.33 -6.43 2.37
C GLY A 154 -26.94 -6.69 2.95
N ALA A 155 -26.69 -6.15 4.15
CA ALA A 155 -25.43 -6.28 4.88
C ALA A 155 -25.02 -7.75 5.06
N VAL A 156 -23.75 -8.05 4.82
CA VAL A 156 -23.18 -9.40 5.01
C VAL A 156 -22.73 -9.55 6.46
N GLN A 157 -23.40 -10.43 7.20
CA GLN A 157 -23.15 -10.62 8.64
C GLN A 157 -22.11 -11.69 8.93
N SER A 158 -22.05 -12.74 8.10
CA SER A 158 -21.10 -13.83 8.29
C SER A 158 -20.60 -14.41 6.99
N VAL A 159 -19.34 -14.84 7.05
CA VAL A 159 -18.59 -15.47 5.97
C VAL A 159 -17.90 -16.71 6.53
N CYS A 160 -17.86 -17.80 5.76
CA CYS A 160 -17.15 -19.02 6.15
C CYS A 160 -16.53 -19.74 4.96
N PHE A 161 -15.29 -20.20 5.11
CA PHE A 161 -14.62 -21.06 4.14
C PHE A 161 -14.91 -22.53 4.43
N SER A 162 -14.96 -23.35 3.38
CA SER A 162 -14.92 -24.81 3.53
C SER A 162 -13.59 -25.26 4.13
N PRO A 163 -13.53 -26.44 4.79
CA PRO A 163 -12.30 -26.95 5.44
C PRO A 163 -11.11 -27.12 4.49
N ASP A 164 -11.37 -27.37 3.21
CA ASP A 164 -10.36 -27.49 2.15
C ASP A 164 -10.03 -26.16 1.46
N SER A 165 -10.59 -25.03 1.91
CA SER A 165 -10.42 -23.68 1.36
C SER A 165 -10.90 -23.50 -0.10
N THR A 166 -11.66 -24.46 -0.63
CA THR A 166 -12.14 -24.46 -2.02
C THR A 166 -13.45 -23.69 -2.23
N TRP A 167 -14.27 -23.61 -1.19
CA TRP A 167 -15.57 -22.95 -1.26
C TRP A 167 -15.70 -21.85 -0.21
N LEU A 168 -16.49 -20.83 -0.54
CA LEU A 168 -16.81 -19.70 0.32
C LEU A 168 -18.32 -19.55 0.44
N ILE A 169 -18.82 -19.49 1.68
CA ILE A 169 -20.20 -19.13 1.97
C ILE A 169 -20.26 -17.72 2.52
N THR A 170 -21.27 -16.99 2.05
CA THR A 170 -21.60 -15.65 2.50
C THR A 170 -23.08 -15.61 2.85
N THR A 171 -23.42 -14.85 3.88
CA THR A 171 -24.78 -14.78 4.43
C THR A 171 -25.15 -13.34 4.72
N CYS A 172 -26.40 -12.96 4.46
CA CYS A 172 -26.86 -11.57 4.62
C CYS A 172 -28.01 -11.42 5.61
N THR A 173 -28.25 -10.15 5.98
CA THR A 173 -29.37 -9.69 6.82
C THR A 173 -30.75 -9.99 6.26
N PHE A 174 -30.88 -10.24 4.96
CA PHE A 174 -32.16 -10.66 4.35
C PHE A 174 -32.37 -12.18 4.35
N GLY A 175 -31.49 -12.95 4.99
CA GLY A 175 -31.67 -14.40 5.13
C GLY A 175 -31.14 -15.20 3.94
N VAL A 176 -30.48 -14.53 2.98
CA VAL A 176 -29.92 -15.19 1.79
C VAL A 176 -28.55 -15.78 2.10
N LEU A 177 -28.37 -17.04 1.72
CA LEU A 177 -27.11 -17.77 1.80
C LEU A 177 -26.60 -18.06 0.39
N LYS A 178 -25.35 -17.70 0.08
CA LYS A 178 -24.74 -17.93 -1.25
C LYS A 178 -23.41 -18.67 -1.12
N LEU A 179 -23.21 -19.67 -1.98
CA LEU A 179 -21.98 -20.45 -2.12
C LEU A 179 -21.19 -20.02 -3.37
N PHE A 180 -19.89 -19.86 -3.22
CA PHE A 180 -18.95 -19.51 -4.28
C PHE A 180 -17.73 -20.44 -4.32
N SER A 181 -17.14 -20.57 -5.50
CA SER A 181 -15.81 -21.18 -5.71
C SER A 181 -14.73 -20.16 -5.40
N THR A 182 -13.76 -20.50 -4.54
CA THR A 182 -12.62 -19.61 -4.29
C THR A 182 -11.71 -19.51 -5.50
N ALA A 183 -11.58 -20.58 -6.30
CA ALA A 183 -10.79 -20.59 -7.52
C ALA A 183 -11.39 -19.67 -8.59
N ASP A 184 -12.71 -19.72 -8.84
CA ASP A 184 -13.35 -18.85 -9.84
C ASP A 184 -13.25 -17.37 -9.44
N ILE A 185 -13.37 -17.09 -8.13
CA ILE A 185 -13.18 -15.75 -7.57
C ILE A 185 -11.74 -15.29 -7.91
N ILE A 186 -10.72 -16.10 -7.62
CA ILE A 186 -9.32 -15.75 -7.89
C ILE A 186 -9.03 -15.64 -9.40
N ASP A 187 -9.56 -16.55 -10.23
CA ASP A 187 -9.29 -16.60 -11.68
C ASP A 187 -9.99 -15.49 -12.46
N SER A 188 -11.17 -15.05 -12.02
CA SER A 188 -11.85 -13.86 -12.58
C SER A 188 -10.97 -12.59 -12.52
N CYS A 189 -9.94 -12.57 -11.67
CA CYS A 189 -8.95 -11.49 -11.59
C CYS A 189 -7.92 -11.44 -12.72
N LEU A 190 -7.91 -12.42 -13.63
CA LEU A 190 -7.00 -12.46 -14.78
C LEU A 190 -7.67 -11.93 -16.07
N SER A 191 -8.99 -11.71 -16.07
CA SER A 191 -9.74 -11.27 -17.25
C SER A 191 -10.77 -10.21 -16.86
N ASP A 192 -10.66 -9.00 -17.44
CA ASP A 192 -11.45 -7.80 -17.09
C ASP A 192 -12.99 -7.90 -17.27
N ASN A 193 -13.55 -9.07 -17.64
CA ASN A 193 -14.96 -9.17 -18.08
C ASN A 193 -15.73 -10.41 -17.58
N GLN A 194 -15.26 -11.16 -16.58
CA GLN A 194 -16.03 -12.29 -16.06
C GLN A 194 -16.86 -11.91 -14.83
N THR A 195 -18.19 -11.87 -14.99
CA THR A 195 -19.13 -11.76 -13.87
C THR A 195 -19.04 -13.02 -13.01
N ILE A 196 -18.55 -12.90 -11.79
CA ILE A 196 -18.57 -14.00 -10.80
C ILE A 196 -20.03 -14.43 -10.67
N THR A 197 -20.35 -15.73 -10.69
CA THR A 197 -21.71 -16.26 -10.46
C THR A 197 -21.75 -17.07 -9.14
N ALA A 198 -22.90 -17.09 -8.47
CA ALA A 198 -23.08 -17.97 -7.30
C ALA A 198 -23.35 -19.39 -7.79
N LEU A 199 -22.72 -20.39 -7.19
CA LEU A 199 -22.90 -21.79 -7.58
C LEU A 199 -24.26 -22.33 -7.11
N ALA A 200 -24.63 -21.99 -5.88
CA ALA A 200 -25.90 -22.32 -5.28
C ALA A 200 -26.25 -21.25 -4.24
N TRP A 201 -27.55 -21.08 -3.99
CA TRP A 201 -28.04 -20.18 -2.96
C TRP A 201 -29.35 -20.69 -2.37
N VAL A 202 -29.61 -20.27 -1.14
CA VAL A 202 -30.85 -20.52 -0.42
C VAL A 202 -31.44 -19.17 -0.05
N ASP A 203 -32.69 -18.95 -0.45
CA ASP A 203 -33.51 -17.83 0.00
C ASP A 203 -34.20 -18.20 1.32
N ASP A 204 -34.40 -17.23 2.20
CA ASP A 204 -35.03 -17.45 3.53
C ASP A 204 -34.39 -18.55 4.39
N ALA A 205 -33.07 -18.54 4.52
CA ALA A 205 -32.37 -19.48 5.41
C ALA A 205 -32.80 -19.29 6.88
N HIS A 206 -33.07 -18.06 7.32
CA HIS A 206 -33.60 -17.73 8.65
C HIS A 206 -34.56 -16.54 8.58
N ASP A 207 -35.62 -16.57 9.39
CA ASP A 207 -36.58 -15.46 9.48
C ASP A 207 -35.85 -14.23 10.06
N LEU A 208 -35.92 -13.09 9.37
CA LEU A 208 -35.24 -11.83 9.72
C LEU A 208 -33.70 -11.85 9.61
N GLY A 209 -33.12 -12.82 8.88
CA GLY A 209 -31.72 -12.76 8.48
C GLY A 209 -30.80 -13.75 9.21
N VAL A 210 -29.69 -14.07 8.55
CA VAL A 210 -28.62 -14.93 9.10
C VAL A 210 -27.56 -14.05 9.73
N ILE A 211 -27.18 -14.35 10.97
CA ILE A 211 -26.18 -13.59 11.74
C ILE A 211 -24.83 -14.30 11.70
N SER A 212 -24.81 -15.62 11.87
CA SER A 212 -23.56 -16.38 11.98
C SER A 212 -23.66 -17.70 11.23
N CYS A 213 -22.53 -18.10 10.63
CA CYS A 213 -22.40 -19.37 9.94
C CYS A 213 -21.01 -19.99 10.17
N ASP A 214 -20.97 -21.32 10.26
CA ASP A 214 -19.73 -22.05 10.46
C ASP A 214 -19.74 -23.42 9.77
N PHE A 215 -18.61 -23.78 9.16
CA PHE A 215 -18.40 -25.09 8.56
C PHE A 215 -17.83 -26.07 9.58
N SER A 216 -18.28 -27.32 9.54
CA SER A 216 -17.61 -28.39 10.26
C SER A 216 -16.22 -28.62 9.71
N THR A 217 -15.23 -28.79 10.58
CA THR A 217 -13.83 -29.04 10.23
C THR A 217 -13.60 -30.36 9.49
N SER A 218 -14.52 -31.32 9.62
CA SER A 218 -14.42 -32.63 8.99
C SER A 218 -15.21 -32.70 7.70
N GLN A 219 -14.56 -33.06 6.60
CA GLN A 219 -15.22 -33.43 5.35
C GLN A 219 -15.59 -34.93 5.39
N LYS A 220 -16.85 -35.28 5.07
CA LYS A 220 -17.25 -36.68 4.90
C LYS A 220 -17.14 -37.04 3.42
N ILE A 221 -16.30 -38.01 3.10
CA ILE A 221 -16.26 -38.64 1.77
C ILE A 221 -17.23 -39.82 1.81
N ILE A 222 -18.24 -39.81 0.95
CA ILE A 222 -19.20 -40.92 0.88
C ILE A 222 -18.50 -42.09 0.20
N SER A 223 -18.49 -43.26 0.85
CA SER A 223 -17.76 -44.46 0.40
C SER A 223 -18.15 -44.96 -1.00
N ASN A 224 -19.30 -44.54 -1.51
CA ASN A 224 -19.86 -45.03 -2.76
C ASN A 224 -19.48 -44.20 -3.99
N ASP A 225 -18.95 -42.98 -3.83
CA ASP A 225 -18.46 -42.17 -4.96
C ASP A 225 -17.39 -41.14 -4.51
N PRO A 226 -16.10 -41.36 -4.81
CA PRO A 226 -15.00 -40.50 -4.34
C PRO A 226 -15.03 -39.07 -4.92
N LEU A 227 -15.89 -38.85 -5.91
CA LEU A 227 -16.11 -37.55 -6.56
C LEU A 227 -17.19 -36.70 -5.87
N THR A 228 -17.88 -37.27 -4.88
CA THR A 228 -18.90 -36.57 -4.10
C THR A 228 -18.32 -36.13 -2.76
N LYS A 229 -18.28 -34.81 -2.54
CA LYS A 229 -17.83 -34.20 -1.28
C LYS A 229 -19.05 -33.74 -0.49
N LEU A 230 -19.15 -34.16 0.78
CA LEU A 230 -20.18 -33.72 1.70
C LEU A 230 -19.60 -32.83 2.80
N TYR A 231 -20.17 -31.63 2.91
CA TYR A 231 -19.82 -30.65 3.93
C TYR A 231 -21.03 -30.39 4.83
N GLN A 232 -20.78 -30.16 6.12
CA GLN A 232 -21.81 -29.77 7.08
C GLN A 232 -21.63 -28.31 7.44
N LEU A 233 -22.72 -27.54 7.35
CA LEU A 233 -22.76 -26.12 7.67
C LEU A 233 -23.80 -25.89 8.76
N VAL A 234 -23.48 -25.09 9.75
CA VAL A 234 -24.45 -24.62 10.74
C VAL A 234 -24.67 -23.12 10.57
N THR A 235 -25.91 -22.69 10.71
CA THR A 235 -26.30 -21.27 10.65
C THR A 235 -27.21 -20.92 11.82
N CYS A 236 -27.15 -19.67 12.25
CA CYS A 236 -28.11 -19.07 13.16
C CYS A 236 -28.44 -17.64 12.73
N GLY A 237 -29.60 -17.15 13.16
CA GLY A 237 -30.12 -15.86 12.74
C GLY A 237 -30.83 -15.09 13.84
N ASN A 238 -31.62 -14.11 13.42
CA ASN A 238 -32.51 -13.36 14.30
C ASN A 238 -33.69 -14.19 14.83
N ASP A 239 -33.90 -15.38 14.28
CA ASP A 239 -34.80 -16.39 14.85
C ASP A 239 -34.14 -17.12 16.04
N HIS A 240 -34.94 -17.94 16.75
CA HIS A 240 -34.47 -18.72 17.90
C HIS A 240 -34.00 -20.14 17.49
N TYR A 241 -33.77 -20.36 16.20
CA TYR A 241 -33.42 -21.66 15.63
C TYR A 241 -31.94 -21.75 15.25
N VAL A 242 -31.32 -22.88 15.55
CA VAL A 242 -30.05 -23.27 14.92
C VAL A 242 -30.36 -24.26 13.82
N LYS A 243 -29.92 -23.99 12.59
CA LYS A 243 -30.17 -24.85 11.42
C LYS A 243 -28.87 -25.52 10.98
N LEU A 244 -28.94 -26.84 10.78
CA LEU A 244 -27.85 -27.66 10.24
C LEU A 244 -28.16 -28.03 8.80
N TRP A 245 -27.22 -27.75 7.90
CA TRP A 245 -27.32 -27.96 6.47
C TRP A 245 -26.24 -28.95 6.01
N GLU A 246 -26.57 -29.76 5.01
CA GLU A 246 -25.61 -30.56 4.26
C GLU A 246 -25.46 -30.01 2.85
N ILE A 247 -24.21 -29.79 2.48
CA ILE A 247 -23.81 -29.31 1.17
C ILE A 247 -23.13 -30.46 0.45
N THR A 248 -23.76 -30.89 -0.64
CA THR A 248 -23.26 -31.97 -1.48
C THR A 248 -22.74 -31.37 -2.77
N ILE A 249 -21.48 -31.65 -3.07
CA ILE A 249 -20.79 -31.17 -4.27
C ILE A 249 -20.31 -32.39 -5.04
N ILE A 250 -20.79 -32.53 -6.27
CA ILE A 250 -20.37 -33.58 -7.19
C ILE A 250 -19.41 -32.97 -8.19
N GLN A 251 -18.19 -33.50 -8.29
CA GLN A 251 -17.15 -32.98 -9.19
C GLN A 251 -16.80 -34.04 -10.24
N SER A 252 -16.81 -33.70 -11.53
CA SER A 252 -16.40 -34.64 -12.59
C SER A 252 -14.86 -34.72 -12.66
N LYS A 253 -14.28 -35.85 -13.11
CA LYS A 253 -12.81 -36.01 -13.18
C LYS A 253 -12.11 -35.03 -14.15
N CYS A 254 -12.85 -34.40 -15.06
CA CYS A 254 -12.29 -33.64 -16.19
C CYS A 254 -12.62 -32.14 -16.16
N GLU A 255 -13.50 -31.67 -15.25
CA GLU A 255 -13.92 -30.27 -15.19
C GLU A 255 -13.45 -29.61 -13.88
N THR A 256 -13.00 -28.36 -13.98
CA THR A 256 -12.62 -27.54 -12.82
C THR A 256 -13.84 -27.11 -12.00
N GLN A 257 -15.01 -26.98 -12.64
CA GLN A 257 -16.27 -26.63 -12.00
C GLN A 257 -17.07 -27.85 -11.55
N PRO A 258 -17.86 -27.73 -10.46
CA PRO A 258 -18.69 -28.84 -9.98
C PRO A 258 -19.85 -29.11 -10.95
N SER A 259 -20.16 -30.39 -11.16
CA SER A 259 -21.27 -30.80 -12.04
C SER A 259 -22.64 -30.58 -11.40
N SER A 260 -22.71 -30.65 -10.07
CA SER A 260 -23.90 -30.24 -9.31
C SER A 260 -23.54 -29.87 -7.87
N VAL A 261 -24.28 -28.90 -7.33
CA VAL A 261 -24.18 -28.42 -5.96
C VAL A 261 -25.58 -28.38 -5.38
N ASN A 262 -25.83 -29.08 -4.26
CA ASN A 262 -27.10 -29.01 -3.54
C ASN A 262 -26.86 -28.64 -2.08
N ILE A 263 -27.66 -27.70 -1.57
CA ILE A 263 -27.68 -27.27 -0.16
C ILE A 263 -29.01 -27.73 0.44
N ASN A 264 -28.97 -28.69 1.35
CA ASN A 264 -30.16 -29.28 1.96
C ASN A 264 -30.22 -28.99 3.45
N LEU A 265 -31.39 -28.59 3.96
CA LEU A 265 -31.62 -28.47 5.39
C LEU A 265 -31.78 -29.86 6.00
N CYS A 266 -30.91 -30.21 6.94
CA CYS A 266 -30.91 -31.52 7.59
C CYS A 266 -31.64 -31.51 8.92
N ARG A 267 -31.48 -30.42 9.69
CA ARG A 267 -32.03 -30.35 11.06
C ARG A 267 -32.28 -28.93 11.50
N ILE A 268 -33.32 -28.78 12.32
CA ILE A 268 -33.63 -27.57 13.08
C ILE A 268 -33.49 -27.94 14.56
N MET A 269 -32.70 -27.16 15.30
CA MET A 269 -32.48 -27.31 16.73
C MET A 269 -33.12 -26.13 17.46
N GLU A 270 -34.06 -26.43 18.36
CA GLU A 270 -34.88 -25.43 19.06
C GLU A 270 -34.70 -25.58 20.56
N LYS A 271 -34.14 -24.54 21.20
CA LYS A 271 -34.02 -24.45 22.65
C LYS A 271 -33.93 -23.03 23.17
N HIS A 272 -33.27 -22.15 22.41
CA HIS A 272 -33.17 -20.73 22.75
C HIS A 272 -34.55 -20.08 22.76
N SER A 273 -34.69 -19.04 23.59
CA SER A 273 -35.94 -18.29 23.74
C SER A 273 -35.92 -16.92 23.05
N SER A 274 -34.81 -16.59 22.40
CA SER A 274 -34.58 -15.31 21.71
C SER A 274 -33.60 -15.49 20.55
N ALA A 275 -33.35 -14.42 19.81
CA ALA A 275 -32.42 -14.37 18.68
C ALA A 275 -31.02 -14.89 19.04
N LEU A 276 -30.36 -15.51 18.08
CA LEU A 276 -29.00 -15.99 18.21
C LEU A 276 -27.99 -14.97 17.70
N THR A 277 -26.78 -15.01 18.25
CA THR A 277 -25.71 -14.04 17.95
C THR A 277 -24.50 -14.72 17.32
N CYS A 278 -24.19 -15.95 17.72
CA CYS A 278 -23.07 -16.70 17.17
C CYS A 278 -23.33 -18.21 17.25
N VAL A 279 -22.81 -18.95 16.26
CA VAL A 279 -22.78 -20.41 16.24
C VAL A 279 -21.41 -20.88 15.77
N CYS A 280 -20.89 -21.96 16.36
CA CYS A 280 -19.63 -22.54 15.93
C CYS A 280 -19.56 -24.06 16.15
N PHE A 281 -18.79 -24.74 15.30
CA PHE A 281 -18.45 -26.14 15.47
C PHE A 281 -17.26 -26.30 16.42
N ASN A 282 -17.26 -27.41 17.14
CA ASN A 282 -16.05 -27.90 17.77
C ASN A 282 -15.08 -28.45 16.69
N VAL A 283 -13.78 -28.48 16.97
CA VAL A 283 -12.71 -28.90 16.04
C VAL A 283 -12.86 -30.32 15.51
N ASN A 284 -13.64 -31.17 16.17
CA ASN A 284 -13.94 -32.52 15.69
C ASN A 284 -15.30 -32.66 14.98
N GLY A 285 -16.08 -31.57 14.86
CA GLY A 285 -17.40 -31.56 14.25
C GLY A 285 -18.50 -32.28 15.04
N LEU A 286 -18.21 -32.84 16.22
CA LEU A 286 -19.16 -33.63 17.00
C LEU A 286 -20.13 -32.78 17.83
N PHE A 287 -19.73 -31.56 18.16
CA PHE A 287 -20.53 -30.63 18.94
C PHE A 287 -20.65 -29.28 18.24
N ILE A 288 -21.75 -28.60 18.53
CA ILE A 288 -22.04 -27.23 18.10
C ILE A 288 -22.26 -26.40 19.37
N ALA A 289 -21.69 -25.20 19.44
CA ALA A 289 -22.06 -24.21 20.45
C ALA A 289 -22.87 -23.09 19.78
N SER A 290 -23.91 -22.65 20.47
CA SER A 290 -24.72 -21.49 20.08
C SER A 290 -24.80 -20.50 21.24
N SER A 291 -24.86 -19.21 20.92
CA SER A 291 -25.04 -18.12 21.89
C SER A 291 -26.21 -17.22 21.49
N SER A 292 -26.88 -16.64 22.49
CA SER A 292 -28.16 -15.94 22.28
C SER A 292 -28.31 -14.70 23.17
N LEU A 293 -29.23 -13.83 22.72
CA LEU A 293 -29.78 -12.72 23.50
C LEU A 293 -30.59 -13.19 24.73
N ASP A 294 -30.90 -14.48 24.87
CA ASP A 294 -31.50 -15.03 26.09
C ASP A 294 -30.51 -15.18 27.26
N LYS A 295 -29.26 -14.71 27.08
CA LYS A 295 -28.16 -14.71 28.06
C LYS A 295 -27.54 -16.10 28.30
N THR A 296 -27.90 -17.09 27.49
CA THR A 296 -27.36 -18.44 27.58
C THR A 296 -26.54 -18.79 26.35
N ALA A 297 -25.61 -19.73 26.55
CA ALA A 297 -25.03 -20.49 25.47
C ALA A 297 -25.47 -21.95 25.58
N VAL A 298 -25.66 -22.65 24.47
CA VAL A 298 -26.12 -24.05 24.46
C VAL A 298 -25.13 -24.87 23.66
N ILE A 299 -24.75 -26.04 24.19
CA ILE A 299 -23.95 -27.02 23.45
C ILE A 299 -24.85 -28.17 22.99
N TRP A 300 -24.72 -28.51 21.72
CA TRP A 300 -25.52 -29.50 21.02
C TRP A 300 -24.62 -30.62 20.51
N GLU A 301 -25.13 -31.85 20.50
CA GLU A 301 -24.53 -32.93 19.74
C GLU A 301 -24.94 -32.82 18.27
N THR A 302 -23.97 -32.72 17.35
CA THR A 302 -24.21 -32.44 15.92
C THR A 302 -25.13 -33.46 15.25
N ASN A 303 -24.90 -34.75 15.48
CA ASN A 303 -25.61 -35.82 14.76
C ASN A 303 -27.07 -35.99 15.25
N SER A 304 -27.31 -35.81 16.56
CA SER A 304 -28.62 -36.02 17.17
C SER A 304 -29.40 -34.72 17.37
N GLY A 305 -28.75 -33.55 17.24
CA GLY A 305 -29.31 -32.25 17.60
C GLY A 305 -29.75 -32.16 19.06
N LYS A 306 -29.29 -33.07 19.92
CA LYS A 306 -29.67 -33.11 21.33
C LYS A 306 -28.89 -32.07 22.10
N VAL A 307 -29.58 -31.35 22.99
CA VAL A 307 -28.93 -30.43 23.93
C VAL A 307 -28.10 -31.25 24.92
N MET A 308 -26.79 -31.01 24.92
CA MET A 308 -25.85 -31.62 25.87
C MET A 308 -25.80 -30.83 27.17
N THR A 309 -25.69 -29.50 27.08
CA THR A 309 -25.67 -28.62 28.25
C THR A 309 -26.20 -27.23 27.90
N ILE A 310 -26.69 -26.53 28.93
CA ILE A 310 -27.11 -25.13 28.87
C ILE A 310 -26.20 -24.37 29.81
N ILE A 311 -25.47 -23.41 29.26
CA ILE A 311 -24.47 -22.61 29.93
C ILE A 311 -25.10 -21.27 30.27
N SER A 312 -25.22 -20.99 31.58
CA SER A 312 -25.74 -19.73 32.10
C SER A 312 -24.77 -19.15 33.12
N GLY A 313 -24.40 -17.88 32.97
CA GLY A 313 -23.49 -17.17 33.88
C GLY A 313 -23.38 -15.68 33.59
N HIS A 314 -23.61 -15.27 32.34
CA HIS A 314 -23.65 -13.86 31.94
C HIS A 314 -24.89 -13.13 32.44
N ASN A 315 -24.74 -11.85 32.73
CA ASN A 315 -25.83 -10.98 33.21
C ASN A 315 -26.60 -10.29 32.07
N ARG A 316 -26.00 -10.25 30.87
CA ARG A 316 -26.56 -9.68 29.64
C ARG A 316 -26.41 -10.66 28.47
N TYR A 317 -26.75 -10.19 27.27
CA TYR A 317 -26.72 -10.94 26.02
C TYR A 317 -25.34 -11.54 25.77
N VAL A 318 -25.29 -12.82 25.37
CA VAL A 318 -24.05 -13.45 24.93
C VAL A 318 -23.89 -13.14 23.45
N ALA A 319 -22.82 -12.45 23.07
CA ALA A 319 -22.61 -11.96 21.72
C ALA A 319 -21.81 -12.94 20.86
N CYS A 320 -20.92 -13.72 21.47
CA CYS A 320 -20.03 -14.62 20.74
C CYS A 320 -19.60 -15.83 21.58
N CYS A 321 -19.23 -16.91 20.89
CA CYS A 321 -18.65 -18.10 21.51
C CYS A 321 -17.59 -18.77 20.61
N ALA A 322 -16.55 -19.35 21.20
CA ALA A 322 -15.49 -20.06 20.49
C ALA A 322 -14.97 -21.26 21.28
N PHE A 323 -14.67 -22.38 20.60
CA PHE A 323 -14.01 -23.54 21.18
C PHE A 323 -12.49 -23.41 21.13
N SER A 324 -11.79 -23.99 22.12
CA SER A 324 -10.35 -24.24 22.03
C SER A 324 -10.03 -25.31 20.98
N ARG A 325 -8.75 -25.41 20.57
CA ARG A 325 -8.36 -26.37 19.51
C ARG A 325 -8.49 -27.82 19.94
N ASP A 326 -8.27 -28.10 21.22
CA ASP A 326 -8.49 -29.42 21.80
C ASP A 326 -9.97 -29.74 22.04
N GLY A 327 -10.86 -28.75 21.94
CA GLY A 327 -12.29 -28.87 22.17
C GLY A 327 -12.68 -29.06 23.64
N ASN A 328 -11.77 -28.83 24.58
CA ASN A 328 -12.03 -28.97 26.02
C ASN A 328 -12.53 -27.68 26.68
N LEU A 329 -12.23 -26.52 26.09
CA LEU A 329 -12.67 -25.22 26.58
C LEU A 329 -13.67 -24.58 25.62
N LEU A 330 -14.58 -23.80 26.19
CA LEU A 330 -15.43 -22.86 25.47
C LEU A 330 -15.24 -21.47 26.08
N ALA A 331 -15.06 -20.44 25.26
CA ALA A 331 -15.09 -19.05 25.71
C ALA A 331 -16.38 -18.38 25.22
N THR A 332 -17.03 -17.61 26.09
CA THR A 332 -18.21 -16.80 25.77
C THR A 332 -17.97 -15.34 26.08
N GLY A 333 -18.27 -14.45 25.14
CA GLY A 333 -18.20 -13.00 25.32
C GLY A 333 -19.59 -12.36 25.37
N SER A 334 -19.77 -11.35 26.21
CA SER A 334 -21.09 -10.73 26.46
C SER A 334 -21.06 -9.21 26.49
N ASN A 335 -22.24 -8.61 26.29
CA ASN A 335 -22.54 -7.20 26.53
C ASN A 335 -22.55 -6.84 28.03
N ASP A 336 -22.28 -7.78 28.94
CA ASP A 336 -21.95 -7.47 30.33
C ASP A 336 -20.45 -7.11 30.52
N LYS A 337 -19.71 -7.00 29.41
CA LYS A 337 -18.28 -6.65 29.33
C LYS A 337 -17.34 -7.74 29.85
N SER A 338 -17.86 -8.92 30.13
CA SER A 338 -17.08 -10.05 30.60
C SER A 338 -16.87 -11.11 29.52
N VAL A 339 -15.77 -11.84 29.67
CA VAL A 339 -15.49 -13.08 28.94
C VAL A 339 -15.40 -14.21 29.95
N ILE A 340 -16.21 -15.24 29.79
CA ILE A 340 -16.19 -16.42 30.66
C ILE A 340 -15.57 -17.59 29.90
N ILE A 341 -14.57 -18.22 30.51
CA ILE A 341 -13.98 -19.47 30.01
C ILE A 341 -14.59 -20.63 30.79
N TRP A 342 -15.11 -21.60 30.05
CA TRP A 342 -15.78 -22.79 30.55
C TRP A 342 -14.93 -24.01 30.29
N ASP A 343 -14.69 -24.80 31.33
CA ASP A 343 -14.16 -26.15 31.21
C ASP A 343 -15.33 -27.11 30.93
N LEU A 344 -15.26 -27.83 29.81
CA LEU A 344 -16.34 -28.72 29.36
C LEU A 344 -16.28 -30.11 29.98
N LYS A 345 -15.15 -30.48 30.60
CA LYS A 345 -14.94 -31.80 31.21
C LYS A 345 -15.04 -31.76 32.73
N GLY A 346 -14.81 -30.62 33.34
CA GLY A 346 -14.85 -30.46 34.80
C GLY A 346 -13.57 -30.94 35.49
N ASN A 347 -12.48 -31.11 34.74
CA ASN A 347 -11.21 -31.65 35.23
C ASN A 347 -10.06 -30.63 35.19
N LEU A 348 -10.30 -29.41 34.72
CA LEU A 348 -9.32 -28.33 34.69
C LEU A 348 -9.49 -27.40 35.89
N SER A 349 -8.36 -26.97 36.43
CA SER A 349 -8.24 -25.91 37.45
C SER A 349 -7.25 -24.85 36.95
N LEU A 350 -7.16 -23.71 37.64
CA LEU A 350 -6.19 -22.65 37.30
C LEU A 350 -4.74 -23.13 37.37
N ASP A 351 -4.45 -24.15 38.18
CA ASP A 351 -3.13 -24.76 38.31
C ASP A 351 -2.80 -25.75 37.16
N SER A 352 -3.79 -26.12 36.34
CA SER A 352 -3.61 -27.11 35.29
C SER A 352 -2.70 -26.59 34.16
N GLU A 353 -1.75 -27.42 33.72
CA GLU A 353 -0.98 -27.11 32.51
C GLU A 353 -1.79 -27.47 31.26
N LEU A 354 -2.21 -26.45 30.51
CA LEU A 354 -2.77 -26.65 29.18
C LEU A 354 -1.66 -27.08 28.22
N VAL A 355 -1.95 -28.06 27.35
CA VAL A 355 -0.95 -28.64 26.46
C VAL A 355 -0.45 -27.60 25.47
N ARG A 356 0.79 -27.12 25.65
CA ARG A 356 1.49 -26.24 24.72
C ARG A 356 1.97 -27.03 23.50
N ARG A 357 1.08 -27.29 22.53
CA ARG A 357 1.50 -27.93 21.26
C ARG A 357 2.32 -27.02 20.35
N PHE A 358 2.44 -25.74 20.69
CA PHE A 358 3.31 -24.77 20.01
C PHE A 358 4.06 -23.91 21.02
N THR A 359 5.38 -24.08 21.11
CA THR A 359 6.34 -23.11 21.63
C THR A 359 7.47 -22.95 20.61
N PRO A 360 7.72 -21.75 20.05
CA PRO A 360 9.05 -21.39 19.59
C PRO A 360 9.92 -21.07 20.82
N ALA A 361 11.19 -21.46 20.77
CA ALA A 361 12.12 -21.60 21.88
C ALA A 361 12.69 -20.29 22.50
N LEU A 362 11.88 -19.25 22.72
CA LEU A 362 12.39 -17.95 23.22
C LEU A 362 11.82 -17.45 24.55
N PHE A 363 10.93 -18.21 25.19
CA PHE A 363 10.28 -17.77 26.43
C PHE A 363 10.78 -18.61 27.61
N LEU A 364 12.00 -18.30 28.08
CA LEU A 364 12.45 -18.65 29.42
C LEU A 364 12.38 -17.40 30.29
N ASP A 365 11.72 -17.53 31.44
CA ASP A 365 11.64 -16.52 32.48
C ASP A 365 13.05 -16.10 32.94
N ASN A 366 13.36 -14.82 32.75
CA ASN A 366 14.24 -14.02 33.60
C ASN A 366 13.85 -12.56 33.40
N HIS A 367 12.77 -12.16 34.07
CA HIS A 367 12.45 -10.74 34.25
C HIS A 367 13.28 -10.20 35.41
N GLU A 368 14.25 -9.33 35.10
CA GLU A 368 14.53 -8.15 35.93
C GLU A 368 15.42 -7.06 35.26
N GLU A 369 15.91 -7.22 34.02
CA GLU A 369 16.83 -6.21 33.42
C GLU A 369 16.42 -5.56 32.07
N ASN A 370 15.25 -5.82 31.48
CA ASN A 370 14.97 -5.36 30.10
C ASN A 370 13.87 -4.31 29.91
N THR A 371 13.55 -3.51 30.93
CA THR A 371 12.61 -2.38 30.78
C THR A 371 13.10 -1.24 29.86
N GLU A 372 14.42 -1.08 29.67
CA GLU A 372 14.97 -0.12 28.69
C GLU A 372 15.05 -0.69 27.26
N TYR A 373 15.28 -2.00 27.13
CA TYR A 373 15.33 -2.69 25.84
C TYR A 373 13.94 -2.86 25.21
N GLU A 374 12.89 -3.07 26.03
CA GLU A 374 11.50 -3.15 25.56
C GLU A 374 10.98 -1.79 25.09
N GLN A 375 11.38 -0.68 25.72
CA GLN A 375 11.00 0.67 25.28
C GLN A 375 11.70 1.08 23.97
N THR A 376 12.95 0.67 23.76
CA THR A 376 13.68 0.92 22.50
C THR A 376 13.21 0.02 21.35
N VAL A 377 12.87 -1.25 21.62
CA VAL A 377 12.34 -2.16 20.59
C VAL A 377 10.88 -1.84 20.22
N MET A 378 10.05 -1.39 21.17
CA MET A 378 8.69 -0.86 20.88
C MET A 378 8.77 0.37 19.95
N LYS A 379 9.72 1.29 20.19
CA LYS A 379 9.97 2.46 19.33
C LYS A 379 10.50 2.11 17.93
N ASN A 380 11.23 1.00 17.82
CA ASN A 380 11.87 0.58 16.56
C ASN A 380 10.98 -0.31 15.67
N VAL A 381 9.97 -1.00 16.24
CA VAL A 381 9.09 -1.91 15.48
C VAL A 381 7.78 -1.25 15.04
N GLU A 382 7.25 -0.27 15.80
CA GLU A 382 6.04 0.50 15.42
C GLU A 382 6.26 1.38 14.18
N SER A 383 7.49 1.47 13.69
CA SER A 383 7.95 2.71 13.11
C SER A 383 8.46 2.52 11.67
N ILE A 384 8.99 1.38 11.26
CA ILE A 384 9.66 1.28 9.94
C ILE A 384 8.70 1.33 8.73
N ASN A 385 7.39 1.06 8.91
CA ASN A 385 6.46 0.84 7.78
C ASN A 385 5.26 1.81 7.67
N ASP A 386 4.98 2.66 8.66
CA ASP A 386 3.90 3.65 8.60
C ASP A 386 4.45 5.07 8.37
N VAL A 387 3.65 5.95 7.76
CA VAL A 387 3.98 7.39 7.63
C VAL A 387 4.04 8.00 9.03
N ARG A 388 5.17 8.61 9.39
CA ARG A 388 5.36 9.16 10.75
C ARG A 388 5.34 10.68 10.75
N LEU A 389 4.71 11.26 11.75
CA LEU A 389 4.85 12.69 12.04
C LEU A 389 6.25 12.94 12.62
N ILE A 390 7.03 13.83 11.99
CA ILE A 390 8.37 14.22 12.45
C ILE A 390 8.28 15.45 13.36
N GLN A 391 7.57 16.47 12.89
CA GLN A 391 7.53 17.76 13.58
C GLN A 391 6.22 18.49 13.29
N ARG A 392 5.73 19.21 14.31
CA ARG A 392 4.61 20.17 14.24
C ARG A 392 5.17 21.58 14.37
N LEU A 393 4.90 22.43 13.39
CA LEU A 393 5.29 23.84 13.39
C LEU A 393 4.07 24.69 13.75
N GLU A 394 4.13 25.40 14.89
CA GLU A 394 3.01 26.16 15.46
C GLU A 394 3.26 27.68 15.47
N GLU A 395 4.25 28.17 14.73
CA GLU A 395 4.67 29.58 14.73
C GLU A 395 3.69 30.53 14.02
N HIS A 396 2.66 30.01 13.34
CA HIS A 396 1.67 30.83 12.65
C HIS A 396 0.59 31.36 13.58
N THR A 397 0.27 32.64 13.41
CA THR A 397 -0.83 33.28 14.17
C THR A 397 -2.18 33.18 13.45
N GLY A 398 -2.15 32.90 12.14
CA GLY A 398 -3.29 32.75 11.24
C GLY A 398 -3.29 31.42 10.50
N VAL A 399 -4.33 31.19 9.68
CA VAL A 399 -4.52 29.94 8.92
C VAL A 399 -3.38 29.73 7.93
N VAL A 400 -2.96 28.49 7.69
CA VAL A 400 -2.01 28.19 6.61
C VAL A 400 -2.82 27.96 5.33
N ASN A 401 -2.56 28.71 4.27
CA ASN A 401 -3.32 28.60 3.00
C ASN A 401 -2.54 27.86 1.92
N SER A 402 -1.21 27.94 1.93
CA SER A 402 -0.36 27.32 0.90
C SER A 402 0.96 26.87 1.48
N LEU A 403 1.49 25.80 0.90
CA LEU A 403 2.79 25.23 1.23
C LEU A 403 3.55 24.92 -0.06
N ALA A 404 4.86 25.12 -0.02
CA ALA A 404 5.77 24.74 -1.08
C ALA A 404 7.03 24.13 -0.50
N PHE A 405 7.57 23.14 -1.23
CA PHE A 405 8.83 22.47 -0.91
C PHE A 405 9.85 22.81 -2.00
N TYR A 406 11.11 23.00 -1.63
CA TYR A 406 12.23 23.02 -2.57
C TYR A 406 13.35 22.09 -2.08
N GLY A 407 13.80 21.18 -2.96
CA GLY A 407 14.69 20.10 -2.58
C GLY A 407 14.12 19.24 -1.45
N ASN A 408 15.00 18.87 -0.52
CA ASN A 408 14.64 18.21 0.75
C ASN A 408 14.97 19.08 1.98
N HIS A 409 15.19 20.38 1.77
CA HIS A 409 15.81 21.25 2.78
C HIS A 409 15.12 22.59 3.01
N LEU A 410 14.24 23.03 2.11
CA LEU A 410 13.53 24.31 2.23
C LEU A 410 12.01 24.11 2.15
N ILE A 411 11.31 24.70 3.10
CA ILE A 411 9.84 24.77 3.12
C ILE A 411 9.43 26.24 3.14
N ALA A 412 8.42 26.60 2.37
CA ALA A 412 7.75 27.90 2.46
C ALA A 412 6.27 27.71 2.77
N SER A 413 5.73 28.60 3.61
CA SER A 413 4.30 28.68 3.90
C SER A 413 3.75 30.07 3.64
N GLY A 414 2.55 30.13 3.08
CA GLY A 414 1.74 31.34 3.01
C GLY A 414 0.61 31.25 4.01
N SER A 415 0.47 32.27 4.87
CA SER A 415 -0.55 32.30 5.92
C SER A 415 -1.52 33.47 5.81
N GLY A 416 -2.71 33.29 6.37
CA GLY A 416 -3.71 34.34 6.57
C GLY A 416 -3.30 35.41 7.58
N ASP A 417 -2.18 35.21 8.30
CA ASP A 417 -1.55 36.28 9.09
C ASP A 417 -0.78 37.31 8.24
N LYS A 418 -0.81 37.17 6.91
CA LYS A 418 -0.18 38.03 5.90
C LYS A 418 1.33 37.85 5.78
N LEU A 419 1.90 36.88 6.50
CA LEU A 419 3.32 36.62 6.52
C LEU A 419 3.65 35.34 5.75
N ILE A 420 4.86 35.31 5.22
CA ILE A 420 5.47 34.11 4.62
C ILE A 420 6.55 33.64 5.57
N ARG A 421 6.55 32.35 5.92
CA ARG A 421 7.64 31.77 6.72
C ARG A 421 8.41 30.76 5.88
N ILE A 422 9.73 30.77 6.07
CA ILE A 422 10.66 29.87 5.37
C ILE A 422 11.41 29.07 6.44
N TRP A 423 11.38 27.76 6.31
CA TRP A 423 12.10 26.85 7.21
C TRP A 423 13.18 26.11 6.46
N THR A 424 14.30 25.90 7.15
CA THR A 424 15.42 25.07 6.72
C THR A 424 15.58 23.86 7.61
N ILE A 425 16.10 22.78 7.03
CA ILE A 425 16.50 21.59 7.79
C ILE A 425 17.89 21.78 8.42
N GLU A 426 18.00 21.51 9.72
CA GLU A 426 19.28 21.31 10.41
C GLU A 426 19.36 19.84 10.83
N SER A 427 20.42 19.15 10.41
CA SER A 427 20.72 17.79 10.86
C SER A 427 21.55 17.86 12.13
N GLU A 428 20.97 17.49 13.27
CA GLU A 428 21.73 17.25 14.51
C GLU A 428 22.17 15.78 14.53
N GLU A 429 23.48 15.53 14.54
CA GLU A 429 24.02 14.20 14.83
C GLU A 429 23.98 13.97 16.34
N GLU A 430 22.90 13.34 16.85
CA GLU A 430 22.93 12.77 18.20
C GLU A 430 23.61 11.39 18.19
N THR A 431 24.30 11.08 19.29
CA THR A 431 25.26 9.99 19.47
C THR A 431 24.68 8.56 19.43
N ASP A 432 23.41 8.36 19.07
CA ASP A 432 22.74 7.06 18.98
C ASP A 432 21.95 6.89 17.67
N SER A 433 22.63 6.52 16.58
CA SER A 433 22.11 5.80 15.39
C SER A 433 20.79 6.25 14.68
N GLU A 434 20.16 7.37 15.01
CA GLU A 434 19.05 7.97 14.26
C GLU A 434 19.34 9.44 13.94
N ILE A 435 19.37 9.79 12.64
CA ILE A 435 19.45 11.19 12.20
C ILE A 435 18.09 11.84 12.48
N THR A 436 18.01 12.72 13.48
CA THR A 436 16.83 13.51 13.77
C THR A 436 16.83 14.75 12.86
N MET A 437 15.85 14.83 11.96
CA MET A 437 15.65 15.98 11.07
C MET A 437 14.83 17.02 11.82
N LYS A 438 15.41 18.21 12.07
CA LYS A 438 14.69 19.31 12.72
C LYS A 438 14.60 20.49 11.78
N PHE A 439 13.38 20.99 11.58
CA PHE A 439 13.08 22.18 10.80
C PHE A 439 13.11 23.40 11.70
N GLN A 440 13.89 24.39 11.31
CA GLN A 440 14.01 25.68 12.00
C GLN A 440 13.68 26.81 11.03
N GLU A 441 13.04 27.85 11.55
CA GLU A 441 12.73 29.05 10.78
C GLU A 441 14.02 29.83 10.47
N LYS A 442 14.16 30.34 9.24
CA LYS A 442 15.34 31.13 8.85
C LYS A 442 15.39 32.46 9.61
N SER A 443 16.60 33.00 9.75
CA SER A 443 16.85 34.24 10.51
C SER A 443 16.18 35.50 9.94
N TYR A 444 15.93 35.55 8.63
CA TYR A 444 15.27 36.68 7.98
C TYR A 444 13.74 36.52 7.86
N SER A 445 13.20 35.35 8.20
CA SER A 445 11.75 35.14 8.27
C SER A 445 11.19 35.59 9.63
N PRO A 446 9.92 36.04 9.70
CA PRO A 446 8.91 36.05 8.63
C PRO A 446 9.10 37.16 7.59
N LEU A 447 8.76 36.88 6.33
CA LEU A 447 8.74 37.88 5.26
C LEU A 447 7.42 38.68 5.30
N ASP A 448 7.54 40.00 5.38
CA ASP A 448 6.43 40.94 5.38
C ASP A 448 6.45 41.83 4.12
N GLY A 449 5.29 42.00 3.51
CA GLY A 449 5.15 42.79 2.28
C GLY A 449 3.76 42.80 1.66
N HIS A 450 2.89 41.86 2.05
CA HIS A 450 1.49 41.81 1.61
C HIS A 450 0.56 42.50 2.60
N LYS A 451 -0.52 43.10 2.08
CA LYS A 451 -1.49 43.84 2.92
C LYS A 451 -2.59 42.93 3.49
N TYR A 452 -2.92 41.88 2.75
CA TYR A 452 -3.98 40.92 3.06
C TYR A 452 -3.44 39.48 3.09
N SER A 453 -4.34 38.53 3.32
CA SER A 453 -4.05 37.10 3.41
C SER A 453 -3.33 36.60 2.16
N ILE A 454 -2.29 35.80 2.38
CA ILE A 454 -1.54 35.14 1.32
C ILE A 454 -2.29 33.87 0.92
N ASN A 455 -2.52 33.70 -0.38
CA ASN A 455 -3.31 32.59 -0.91
C ASN A 455 -2.43 31.47 -1.47
N HIS A 456 -1.33 31.79 -2.15
CA HIS A 456 -0.42 30.80 -2.73
C HIS A 456 1.05 31.23 -2.63
N VAL A 457 1.93 30.25 -2.48
CA VAL A 457 3.39 30.41 -2.52
C VAL A 457 3.99 29.27 -3.35
N GLU A 458 4.99 29.58 -4.17
CA GLU A 458 5.73 28.56 -4.93
C GLU A 458 7.17 28.99 -5.22
N PHE A 459 8.11 28.06 -5.06
CA PHE A 459 9.51 28.26 -5.41
C PHE A 459 9.72 28.21 -6.93
N SER A 460 10.70 28.96 -7.42
CA SER A 460 11.17 28.79 -8.80
C SER A 460 11.84 27.41 -8.97
N PRO A 461 11.89 26.85 -10.19
CA PRO A 461 12.57 25.57 -10.44
C PRO A 461 14.05 25.55 -10.05
N CYS A 462 14.69 26.72 -9.99
CA CYS A 462 16.07 26.89 -9.54
C CYS A 462 16.22 27.19 -8.04
N GLY A 463 15.12 27.33 -7.30
CA GLY A 463 15.06 27.56 -5.86
C GLY A 463 15.55 28.91 -5.35
N ARG A 464 16.10 29.77 -6.22
CA ARG A 464 16.61 31.10 -5.85
C ARG A 464 15.52 32.14 -5.61
N MET A 465 14.34 31.91 -6.15
CA MET A 465 13.22 32.85 -6.09
C MET A 465 12.00 32.16 -5.50
N LEU A 466 11.20 32.91 -4.75
CA LEU A 466 9.90 32.48 -4.23
C LEU A 466 8.85 33.48 -4.71
N ALA A 467 7.78 32.99 -5.35
CA ALA A 467 6.63 33.82 -5.70
C ALA A 467 5.55 33.68 -4.63
N SER A 468 4.91 34.79 -4.27
CA SER A 468 3.75 34.81 -3.39
C SER A 468 2.62 35.65 -3.97
N CYS A 469 1.38 35.21 -3.79
CA CYS A 469 0.19 35.95 -4.20
C CYS A 469 -0.77 36.16 -3.03
N SER A 470 -1.48 37.28 -3.05
CA SER A 470 -2.33 37.72 -1.96
C SER A 470 -3.68 38.27 -2.44
N LEU A 471 -4.63 38.32 -1.51
CA LEU A 471 -5.94 38.93 -1.72
C LEU A 471 -5.85 40.47 -1.89
N ASP A 472 -4.67 41.07 -1.69
CA ASP A 472 -4.40 42.47 -2.04
C ASP A 472 -4.30 42.74 -3.55
N GLY A 473 -4.33 41.68 -4.37
CA GLY A 473 -4.25 41.77 -5.83
C GLY A 473 -2.83 41.94 -6.36
N THR A 474 -1.83 41.65 -5.52
CA THR A 474 -0.41 41.74 -5.85
C THR A 474 0.26 40.37 -5.84
N VAL A 475 1.29 40.24 -6.68
CA VAL A 475 2.26 39.13 -6.65
C VAL A 475 3.63 39.72 -6.39
N VAL A 476 4.33 39.17 -5.39
CA VAL A 476 5.67 39.60 -4.99
C VAL A 476 6.65 38.45 -5.20
N ILE A 477 7.86 38.76 -5.65
CA ILE A 477 8.93 37.77 -5.79
C ILE A 477 10.06 38.09 -4.82
N TRP A 478 10.43 37.08 -4.04
CA TRP A 478 11.40 37.14 -2.96
C TRP A 478 12.67 36.39 -3.36
N ASN A 479 13.82 36.88 -2.92
CA ASN A 479 15.06 36.11 -2.95
C ASN A 479 15.06 35.12 -1.77
N THR A 480 15.29 33.84 -2.04
CA THR A 480 15.31 32.79 -1.00
C THR A 480 16.61 32.73 -0.19
N GLU A 481 17.67 33.40 -0.64
CA GLU A 481 18.91 33.48 0.12
C GLU A 481 18.84 34.55 1.21
N ASP A 482 18.33 35.75 0.87
CA ASP A 482 18.36 36.93 1.74
C ASP A 482 16.98 37.35 2.29
N GLY A 483 15.88 36.81 1.77
CA GLY A 483 14.51 37.23 2.12
C GLY A 483 14.09 38.59 1.56
N CYS A 484 14.97 39.29 0.85
CA CYS A 484 14.65 40.57 0.23
C CYS A 484 13.66 40.42 -0.93
N GLN A 485 12.82 41.44 -1.14
CA GLN A 485 11.98 41.52 -2.33
C GLN A 485 12.86 41.73 -3.56
N ALA A 486 12.95 40.71 -4.42
CA ALA A 486 13.70 40.79 -5.67
C ALA A 486 13.00 41.72 -6.68
N LYS A 487 11.67 41.66 -6.73
CA LYS A 487 10.81 42.57 -7.51
C LYS A 487 9.54 42.87 -6.71
N SER A 488 9.19 44.14 -6.56
CA SER A 488 7.94 44.57 -5.91
C SER A 488 6.76 44.53 -6.89
N SER A 489 5.58 44.14 -6.36
CA SER A 489 4.24 44.15 -6.96
C SER A 489 4.16 44.49 -8.46
N PHE A 490 4.39 43.51 -9.34
CA PHE A 490 4.28 43.72 -10.80
C PHE A 490 2.86 43.48 -11.34
N VAL A 491 2.00 42.80 -10.57
CA VAL A 491 0.57 42.65 -10.86
C VAL A 491 -0.22 43.57 -9.93
N ASN A 492 -1.15 44.35 -10.48
CA ASN A 492 -2.09 45.17 -9.71
C ASN A 492 -3.47 45.13 -10.37
N SER A 493 -4.12 43.96 -10.32
CA SER A 493 -5.44 43.73 -10.93
C SER A 493 -6.58 44.41 -10.16
N GLY A 494 -6.35 44.80 -8.90
CA GLY A 494 -7.36 45.37 -8.00
C GLY A 494 -8.36 44.34 -7.44
N SER A 495 -8.29 43.09 -7.89
CA SER A 495 -9.03 41.92 -7.40
C SER A 495 -8.07 40.94 -6.73
N GLY A 496 -8.58 40.09 -5.83
CA GLY A 496 -7.75 39.11 -5.13
C GLY A 496 -7.15 38.07 -6.07
N ILE A 497 -5.84 37.83 -5.95
CA ILE A 497 -5.15 36.77 -6.70
C ILE A 497 -5.15 35.50 -5.84
N ARG A 498 -5.64 34.39 -6.41
CA ARG A 498 -5.79 33.10 -5.71
C ARG A 498 -4.57 32.21 -5.87
N VAL A 499 -3.95 32.21 -7.05
CA VAL A 499 -2.85 31.29 -7.36
C VAL A 499 -1.80 31.97 -8.25
N CYS A 500 -0.54 31.68 -7.95
CA CYS A 500 0.61 32.01 -8.79
C CYS A 500 1.47 30.76 -8.97
N ARG A 501 1.83 30.41 -10.21
CA ARG A 501 2.68 29.27 -10.51
C ARG A 501 3.82 29.58 -11.48
N TRP A 502 4.97 28.95 -11.29
CA TRP A 502 6.11 29.00 -12.21
C TRP A 502 5.97 27.93 -13.30
N SER A 503 6.44 28.25 -14.51
CA SER A 503 6.66 27.21 -15.51
C SER A 503 7.86 26.33 -15.11
N PRO A 504 7.84 25.01 -15.40
CA PRO A 504 8.96 24.11 -15.09
C PRO A 504 10.30 24.52 -15.70
N ASP A 505 10.30 25.22 -16.85
CA ASP A 505 11.51 25.80 -17.46
C ASP A 505 12.02 27.08 -16.76
N GLY A 506 11.24 27.65 -15.84
CA GLY A 506 11.54 28.87 -15.10
C GLY A 506 11.44 30.17 -15.90
N THR A 507 10.96 30.14 -17.15
CA THR A 507 10.92 31.32 -18.03
C THR A 507 9.66 32.16 -17.86
N LYS A 508 8.57 31.57 -17.36
CA LYS A 508 7.24 32.18 -17.29
C LYS A 508 6.61 32.01 -15.90
N ILE A 509 5.67 32.90 -15.57
CA ILE A 509 4.80 32.81 -14.39
C ILE A 509 3.35 32.98 -14.84
N ALA A 510 2.44 32.16 -14.33
CA ALA A 510 1.01 32.35 -14.51
C ALA A 510 0.34 32.77 -13.19
N THR A 511 -0.62 33.69 -13.30
CA THR A 511 -1.38 34.23 -12.15
C THR A 511 -2.87 34.23 -12.47
N ALA A 512 -3.72 33.84 -11.53
CA ALA A 512 -5.16 33.97 -11.66
C ALA A 512 -5.86 34.21 -10.32
N GLY A 513 -7.09 34.73 -10.40
CA GLY A 513 -7.88 35.02 -9.21
C GLY A 513 -9.35 35.32 -9.48
N ASP A 514 -9.89 36.25 -8.70
CA ASP A 514 -11.30 36.63 -8.71
C ASP A 514 -11.72 37.45 -9.94
N ASP A 515 -10.80 37.87 -10.79
CA ASP A 515 -11.09 38.61 -12.03
C ASP A 515 -11.41 37.72 -13.24
N GLU A 516 -11.58 36.41 -13.01
CA GLU A 516 -11.91 35.40 -14.03
C GLU A 516 -10.85 35.30 -15.14
N ARG A 517 -9.68 35.94 -14.96
CA ARG A 517 -8.60 36.00 -15.93
C ARG A 517 -7.42 35.19 -15.43
N THR A 518 -6.73 34.57 -16.37
CA THR A 518 -5.41 34.01 -16.13
C THR A 518 -4.41 34.75 -16.99
N THR A 519 -3.44 35.38 -16.35
CA THR A 519 -2.41 36.16 -17.04
C THR A 519 -1.09 35.43 -16.97
N LEU A 520 -0.41 35.37 -18.12
CA LEU A 520 0.92 34.80 -18.26
C LEU A 520 1.94 35.94 -18.37
N TRP A 521 3.02 35.82 -17.60
CA TRP A 521 4.08 36.81 -17.48
C TRP A 521 5.42 36.21 -17.88
N ASN A 522 6.29 37.01 -18.46
CA ASN A 522 7.68 36.64 -18.69
C ASN A 522 8.53 37.00 -17.45
N VAL A 523 9.36 36.09 -16.97
CA VAL A 523 10.16 36.28 -15.74
C VAL A 523 11.26 37.35 -15.91
N ASP A 524 11.85 37.45 -17.09
CA ASP A 524 12.99 38.34 -17.32
C ASP A 524 12.57 39.81 -17.18
N ASN A 525 11.55 40.20 -17.96
CA ASN A 525 11.06 41.59 -18.05
C ASN A 525 9.79 41.87 -17.24
N MET A 526 9.08 40.84 -16.74
CA MET A 526 7.77 40.95 -16.07
C MET A 526 6.70 41.61 -16.92
N GLU A 527 6.81 41.49 -18.24
CA GLU A 527 5.76 41.93 -19.16
C GLU A 527 4.68 40.86 -19.32
N GLU A 528 3.46 41.32 -19.53
CA GLU A 528 2.30 40.49 -19.85
C GLU A 528 2.49 39.85 -21.24
N LEU A 529 2.51 38.53 -21.31
CA LEU A 529 2.62 37.77 -22.55
C LEU A 529 1.25 37.50 -23.19
N CYS A 530 0.30 37.02 -22.38
CA CYS A 530 -1.04 36.66 -22.84
C CYS A 530 -2.02 36.64 -21.66
N VAL A 531 -3.29 36.93 -21.95
CA VAL A 531 -4.40 36.85 -20.99
C VAL A 531 -5.42 35.84 -21.51
N PHE A 532 -5.54 34.73 -20.80
CA PHE A 532 -6.52 33.70 -21.08
C PHE A 532 -7.86 34.09 -20.45
N ARG A 533 -8.92 33.97 -21.24
CA ARG A 533 -10.29 34.34 -20.85
C ARG A 533 -11.29 33.24 -21.18
N GLY A 534 -12.40 33.27 -20.46
CA GLY A 534 -13.61 32.57 -20.83
C GLY A 534 -14.22 31.69 -19.74
N HIS A 535 -13.58 31.57 -18.58
CA HIS A 535 -14.27 31.11 -17.37
C HIS A 535 -15.33 32.15 -16.94
N SER A 536 -16.41 31.69 -16.30
CA SER A 536 -17.52 32.51 -15.84
C SER A 536 -17.50 32.77 -14.32
N ASP A 537 -16.51 32.22 -13.62
CA ASP A 537 -16.28 32.43 -12.19
C ASP A 537 -14.77 32.38 -11.89
N ALA A 538 -14.40 32.64 -10.64
CA ALA A 538 -13.03 32.70 -10.16
C ALA A 538 -12.22 31.43 -10.51
N VAL A 539 -10.95 31.66 -10.89
CA VAL A 539 -10.00 30.59 -11.18
C VAL A 539 -9.24 30.26 -9.90
N ASN A 540 -9.43 29.04 -9.40
CA ASN A 540 -8.88 28.61 -8.11
C ASN A 540 -7.50 27.97 -8.24
N ALA A 541 -7.24 27.26 -9.35
CA ALA A 541 -6.00 26.52 -9.52
C ALA A 541 -5.45 26.60 -10.94
N ILE A 542 -4.12 26.55 -11.03
CA ILE A 542 -3.34 26.53 -12.27
C ILE A 542 -2.29 25.42 -12.17
N ALA A 543 -2.05 24.71 -13.28
CA ALA A 543 -0.93 23.79 -13.41
C ALA A 543 -0.32 23.87 -14.81
N PHE A 544 1.02 23.90 -14.88
CA PHE A 544 1.76 23.80 -16.13
C PHE A 544 2.04 22.33 -16.47
N THR A 545 2.09 22.00 -17.76
CA THR A 545 2.63 20.71 -18.17
C THR A 545 4.14 20.64 -17.91
N PRO A 546 4.72 19.44 -17.68
CA PRO A 546 6.14 19.30 -17.34
C PRO A 546 7.10 19.83 -18.42
N ASP A 547 6.67 19.82 -19.66
CA ASP A 547 7.39 20.33 -20.82
C ASP A 547 7.23 21.85 -21.02
N SER A 548 6.47 22.53 -20.16
CA SER A 548 6.17 23.97 -20.24
C SER A 548 5.45 24.44 -21.51
N CYS A 549 4.84 23.51 -22.26
CA CYS A 549 4.13 23.83 -23.50
C CYS A 549 2.68 24.29 -23.27
N TYR A 550 2.00 23.73 -22.27
CA TYR A 550 0.57 23.94 -22.05
C TYR A 550 0.25 24.36 -20.60
N LEU A 551 -0.87 25.08 -20.44
CA LEU A 551 -1.41 25.53 -19.15
C LEU A 551 -2.79 24.94 -18.93
N VAL A 552 -3.06 24.41 -17.74
CA VAL A 552 -4.43 24.13 -17.29
C VAL A 552 -4.86 25.17 -16.29
N THR A 553 -6.07 25.69 -16.48
CA THR A 553 -6.77 26.55 -15.51
C THR A 553 -8.04 25.84 -15.05
N ALA A 554 -8.29 25.86 -13.75
CA ALA A 554 -9.44 25.21 -13.13
C ALA A 554 -10.28 26.24 -12.34
N CYS A 555 -11.60 26.14 -12.52
CA CYS A 555 -12.56 27.13 -12.07
C CYS A 555 -13.51 26.57 -11.01
N ASN A 556 -14.04 27.48 -10.19
CA ASN A 556 -15.01 27.20 -9.13
C ASN A 556 -16.35 26.64 -9.67
N GLU A 557 -16.68 26.84 -10.95
CA GLU A 557 -17.86 26.26 -11.61
C GLU A 557 -17.70 24.78 -12.00
N GLY A 558 -16.56 24.16 -11.74
CA GLY A 558 -16.37 22.72 -12.02
C GLY A 558 -15.79 22.44 -13.40
N THR A 559 -15.26 23.48 -14.07
CA THR A 559 -14.65 23.37 -15.39
C THR A 559 -13.14 23.52 -15.32
N TRP A 560 -12.42 22.80 -16.18
CA TRP A 560 -11.00 23.07 -16.46
C TRP A 560 -10.77 23.27 -17.95
N ARG A 561 -9.78 24.09 -18.29
CA ARG A 561 -9.42 24.45 -19.67
C ARG A 561 -7.93 24.29 -19.89
N LEU A 562 -7.57 23.83 -21.09
CA LEU A 562 -6.17 23.70 -21.53
C LEU A 562 -5.84 24.81 -22.54
N PHE A 563 -4.70 25.47 -22.37
CA PHE A 563 -4.19 26.53 -23.26
C PHE A 563 -2.80 26.20 -23.77
N ASP A 564 -2.51 26.65 -24.99
CA ASP A 564 -1.16 26.66 -25.56
C ASP A 564 -0.39 27.88 -25.06
N ILE A 565 0.82 27.69 -24.57
CA ILE A 565 1.69 28.74 -24.05
C ILE A 565 2.89 29.00 -24.99
N VAL A 566 3.07 28.18 -26.03
CA VAL A 566 4.17 28.37 -26.99
C VAL A 566 3.81 29.47 -27.99
N ASP A 567 2.57 29.45 -28.48
CA ASP A 567 2.04 30.50 -29.35
C ASP A 567 1.41 31.63 -28.52
N ASN A 568 2.24 32.56 -28.04
CA ASN A 568 1.82 33.73 -27.25
C ASN A 568 0.79 34.64 -27.97
N LYS A 569 0.43 34.37 -29.23
CA LYS A 569 -0.59 35.12 -29.98
C LYS A 569 -1.98 34.51 -29.87
N ASN A 570 -2.09 33.22 -29.57
CA ASN A 570 -3.37 32.51 -29.55
C ASN A 570 -3.80 32.18 -28.12
N CYS A 571 -4.58 33.07 -27.52
CA CYS A 571 -5.06 32.93 -26.14
C CYS A 571 -6.39 32.14 -26.01
N ALA A 572 -6.77 31.37 -27.04
CA ALA A 572 -7.98 30.56 -27.04
C ALA A 572 -7.77 29.19 -26.35
N ALA A 573 -8.80 28.67 -25.69
CA ALA A 573 -8.75 27.35 -25.06
C ALA A 573 -8.70 26.24 -26.12
N LEU A 574 -7.73 25.32 -25.99
CA LEU A 574 -7.60 24.12 -26.82
C LEU A 574 -8.62 23.05 -26.42
N ILE A 575 -8.81 22.86 -25.11
CA ILE A 575 -9.76 21.90 -24.52
C ILE A 575 -10.60 22.63 -23.49
N ILE A 576 -11.90 22.32 -23.47
CA ILE A 576 -12.81 22.74 -22.40
C ILE A 576 -13.49 21.48 -21.87
N CYS A 577 -13.25 21.18 -20.59
CA CYS A 577 -13.98 20.14 -19.87
C CYS A 577 -15.09 20.79 -19.05
N GLY A 578 -16.35 20.54 -19.45
CA GLY A 578 -17.54 21.13 -18.84
C GLY A 578 -18.04 20.43 -17.58
N GLU A 579 -17.70 19.16 -17.38
CA GLU A 579 -18.21 18.30 -16.30
C GLU A 579 -17.04 17.66 -15.53
N ALA A 580 -16.06 18.46 -15.08
CA ALA A 580 -14.96 17.89 -14.33
C ALA A 580 -15.42 17.48 -12.92
N HIS A 581 -16.07 18.39 -12.20
CA HIS A 581 -16.63 18.17 -10.86
C HIS A 581 -17.93 18.95 -10.70
N ASP A 582 -18.95 18.34 -10.09
CA ASP A 582 -20.31 18.91 -10.02
C ASP A 582 -20.42 20.19 -9.18
N LEU A 583 -19.49 20.39 -8.23
CA LEU A 583 -19.54 21.48 -7.24
C LEU A 583 -18.33 22.42 -7.30
N GLY A 584 -17.47 22.29 -8.31
CA GLY A 584 -16.28 23.12 -8.46
C GLY A 584 -14.95 22.40 -8.32
N VAL A 585 -13.92 22.92 -8.98
CA VAL A 585 -12.53 22.45 -8.84
C VAL A 585 -11.75 23.44 -7.96
N GLN A 586 -11.10 22.92 -6.93
CA GLN A 586 -10.29 23.72 -5.99
C GLN A 586 -8.79 23.54 -6.20
N GLY A 587 -8.36 22.34 -6.59
CA GLY A 587 -6.95 22.02 -6.80
C GLY A 587 -6.71 21.30 -8.13
N CYS A 588 -5.58 21.58 -8.77
CA CYS A 588 -5.09 20.81 -9.90
C CYS A 588 -3.57 20.71 -9.89
N ASP A 589 -3.06 19.61 -10.44
CA ASP A 589 -1.62 19.37 -10.59
C ASP A 589 -1.35 18.40 -11.76
N PHE A 590 -0.21 18.54 -12.42
CA PHE A 590 0.21 17.63 -13.49
C PHE A 590 1.23 16.61 -12.96
N SER A 591 1.18 15.41 -13.52
CA SER A 591 2.24 14.42 -13.36
C SER A 591 3.56 14.96 -13.93
N PRO A 592 4.66 15.00 -13.16
CA PRO A 592 5.98 15.40 -13.66
C PRO A 592 6.56 14.47 -14.73
N SER A 593 6.11 13.20 -14.80
CA SER A 593 6.47 12.27 -15.86
C SER A 593 5.47 12.30 -17.02
N SER A 594 5.97 12.43 -18.25
CA SER A 594 5.20 12.31 -19.51
C SER A 594 4.91 10.85 -19.89
N ASP A 595 5.69 9.91 -19.35
CA ASP A 595 5.75 8.51 -19.81
C ASP A 595 4.98 7.55 -18.89
N PHE A 596 3.83 7.98 -18.36
CA PHE A 596 2.98 7.10 -17.57
C PHE A 596 2.11 6.20 -18.47
N ILE A 597 2.75 5.37 -19.30
CA ILE A 597 2.29 4.09 -19.88
C ILE A 597 3.51 3.52 -20.65
N TYR A 598 4.09 2.41 -20.20
CA TYR A 598 4.61 1.43 -21.15
C TYR A 598 4.53 0.01 -20.57
N ASN A 599 3.42 -0.66 -20.88
CA ASN A 599 3.47 -2.08 -21.16
C ASN A 599 4.50 -2.27 -22.28
N ARG A 600 5.61 -2.97 -22.02
CA ARG A 600 6.73 -3.14 -22.94
C ARG A 600 6.45 -4.08 -24.13
N ARG A 601 5.25 -4.02 -24.68
CA ARG A 601 4.87 -4.60 -25.97
C ARG A 601 3.89 -3.67 -26.67
N ILE A 602 4.29 -3.23 -27.86
CA ILE A 602 3.50 -2.67 -28.98
C ILE A 602 3.70 -1.15 -29.24
N ASN A 603 4.36 -0.92 -30.38
CA ASN A 603 4.34 0.24 -31.30
C ASN A 603 5.34 1.39 -31.10
N ILE A 604 6.46 1.25 -31.81
CA ILE A 604 7.43 2.28 -32.23
C ILE A 604 6.83 3.14 -33.37
N ASN A 605 5.65 3.76 -33.17
CA ASN A 605 5.06 4.65 -34.19
C ASN A 605 3.94 5.59 -33.68
N ASN A 606 4.06 6.19 -32.51
CA ASN A 606 3.00 7.08 -32.00
C ASN A 606 3.41 8.57 -31.96
N ASP A 607 2.90 9.34 -32.92
CA ASP A 607 2.93 10.81 -33.01
C ASP A 607 2.08 11.53 -31.92
N LYS A 608 1.96 10.99 -30.70
CA LYS A 608 1.05 11.50 -29.66
C LYS A 608 1.73 11.59 -28.28
N HIS A 609 1.64 12.75 -27.65
CA HIS A 609 2.08 13.03 -26.28
C HIS A 609 0.95 12.81 -25.28
N PHE A 610 1.29 12.22 -24.13
CA PHE A 610 0.34 11.93 -23.05
C PHE A 610 0.67 12.75 -21.80
N TYR A 611 -0.34 13.34 -21.19
CA TYR A 611 -0.23 14.04 -19.92
C TYR A 611 -1.27 13.51 -18.95
N LEU A 612 -0.92 13.49 -17.67
CA LEU A 612 -1.80 13.06 -16.60
C LEU A 612 -2.08 14.24 -15.68
N LEU A 613 -3.35 14.62 -15.57
CA LEU A 613 -3.82 15.73 -14.74
C LEU A 613 -4.64 15.17 -13.57
N ALA A 614 -4.37 15.62 -12.35
CA ALA A 614 -5.22 15.38 -11.20
C ALA A 614 -6.02 16.63 -10.85
N THR A 615 -7.30 16.47 -10.55
CA THR A 615 -8.19 17.55 -10.09
C THR A 615 -8.87 17.15 -8.78
N GLY A 616 -8.90 18.07 -7.81
CA GLY A 616 -9.63 17.92 -6.55
C GLY A 616 -10.87 18.81 -6.56
N GLY A 617 -12.02 18.24 -6.22
CA GLY A 617 -13.30 18.92 -6.29
C GLY A 617 -14.01 19.10 -4.95
N ASN A 618 -14.99 20.00 -4.96
CA ASN A 618 -15.94 20.20 -3.86
C ASN A 618 -16.95 19.05 -3.71
N ASP A 619 -16.97 18.11 -4.66
CA ASP A 619 -17.74 16.87 -4.63
C ASP A 619 -17.07 15.77 -3.78
N SER A 620 -16.03 16.11 -3.01
CA SER A 620 -15.20 15.22 -2.19
C SER A 620 -14.38 14.19 -2.97
N MET A 621 -14.28 14.36 -4.29
CA MET A 621 -13.56 13.44 -5.17
C MET A 621 -12.23 14.03 -5.63
N VAL A 622 -11.28 13.13 -5.91
CA VAL A 622 -10.12 13.44 -6.74
C VAL A 622 -10.26 12.68 -8.05
N LYS A 623 -10.13 13.37 -9.18
CA LYS A 623 -10.23 12.76 -10.51
C LYS A 623 -8.90 12.84 -11.25
N LEU A 624 -8.62 11.79 -12.02
CA LEU A 624 -7.42 11.64 -12.81
C LEU A 624 -7.78 11.62 -14.30
N TRP A 625 -7.22 12.56 -15.05
CA TRP A 625 -7.50 12.78 -16.46
C TRP A 625 -6.27 12.47 -17.30
N GLN A 626 -6.45 11.67 -18.34
CA GLN A 626 -5.44 11.44 -19.37
C GLN A 626 -5.73 12.38 -20.54
N ILE A 627 -4.77 13.26 -20.84
CA ILE A 627 -4.82 14.20 -21.94
C ILE A 627 -3.86 13.71 -23.03
N THR A 628 -4.31 13.66 -24.27
CA THR A 628 -3.52 13.20 -25.42
C THR A 628 -3.48 14.28 -26.48
N ILE A 629 -2.28 14.65 -26.91
CA ILE A 629 -2.03 15.72 -27.87
C ILE A 629 -1.14 15.20 -29.00
N GLY A 630 -1.62 15.28 -30.25
CA GLY A 630 -0.82 14.94 -31.44
C GLY A 630 0.34 15.91 -31.70
N LYS A 631 1.46 15.41 -32.23
CA LYS A 631 2.64 16.21 -32.57
C LYS A 631 2.32 17.19 -33.71
N ARG A 632 2.68 18.48 -33.57
CA ARG A 632 2.60 19.46 -34.66
C ARG A 632 3.65 19.16 -35.74
N ASN A 633 3.23 18.72 -36.92
CA ASN A 633 4.10 18.64 -38.09
C ASN A 633 4.42 20.05 -38.60
N VAL A 634 5.61 20.56 -38.30
CA VAL A 634 6.12 21.82 -38.87
C VAL A 634 6.84 21.52 -40.19
N THR A 635 6.08 21.23 -41.26
CA THR A 635 6.59 21.36 -42.64
C THR A 635 5.47 21.70 -43.63
N ALA A 636 5.81 22.62 -44.54
CA ALA A 636 5.13 22.98 -45.80
C ALA A 636 3.84 23.85 -45.75
N THR A 637 4.08 25.14 -45.98
CA THR A 637 3.29 26.06 -46.83
C THR A 637 1.96 25.55 -47.40
N GLY A 638 0.87 26.22 -46.98
CA GLY A 638 -0.28 26.51 -47.83
C GLY A 638 -1.20 25.35 -48.19
N SER A 639 -2.16 25.04 -47.31
CA SER A 639 -3.55 24.71 -47.67
C SER A 639 -4.40 24.64 -46.40
N ILE A 640 -5.55 25.32 -46.42
CA ILE A 640 -6.55 25.32 -45.36
C ILE A 640 -7.18 23.92 -45.31
N GLY A 641 -6.88 23.16 -44.26
CA GLY A 641 -7.45 21.85 -44.00
C GLY A 641 -7.63 21.61 -42.50
N SER A 642 -8.88 21.63 -42.04
CA SER A 642 -9.45 20.97 -40.86
C SER A 642 -8.52 20.71 -39.64
N ILE A 643 -8.42 21.69 -38.75
CA ILE A 643 -7.97 21.50 -37.36
C ILE A 643 -9.15 20.85 -36.60
N GLY A 644 -9.10 19.56 -36.27
CA GLY A 644 -10.25 18.89 -35.65
C GLY A 644 -10.04 17.64 -34.79
N ASP A 645 -9.08 16.75 -35.10
CA ASP A 645 -9.15 15.37 -34.54
C ASP A 645 -7.98 14.89 -33.65
N ASP A 646 -6.96 15.71 -33.37
CA ASP A 646 -5.72 15.23 -32.72
C ASP A 646 -5.57 15.52 -31.22
N ILE A 647 -6.56 16.14 -30.57
CA ILE A 647 -6.51 16.48 -29.14
C ILE A 647 -7.70 15.83 -28.42
N GLN A 648 -7.43 14.94 -27.47
CA GLN A 648 -8.45 14.21 -26.71
C GLN A 648 -8.14 14.20 -25.22
N TYR A 649 -9.18 14.11 -24.38
CA TYR A 649 -9.03 13.86 -22.95
C TYR A 649 -9.99 12.76 -22.51
N LYS A 650 -9.59 11.99 -21.50
CA LYS A 650 -10.39 10.89 -20.93
C LYS A 650 -10.23 10.85 -19.41
N GLU A 651 -11.32 10.70 -18.68
CA GLU A 651 -11.27 10.35 -17.26
C GLU A 651 -10.75 8.92 -17.10
N LYS A 652 -9.62 8.76 -16.39
CA LYS A 652 -8.97 7.47 -16.18
C LYS A 652 -9.39 6.85 -14.85
N LYS A 653 -9.53 7.67 -13.81
CA LYS A 653 -9.87 7.18 -12.47
C LYS A 653 -10.47 8.26 -11.59
N THR A 654 -11.33 7.85 -10.68
CA THR A 654 -11.88 8.67 -9.61
C THR A 654 -11.49 8.05 -8.27
N PHE A 655 -10.88 8.84 -7.39
CA PHE A 655 -10.52 8.48 -6.02
C PHE A 655 -11.61 8.97 -5.07
N THR A 656 -12.30 8.02 -4.44
CA THR A 656 -13.38 8.29 -3.49
C THR A 656 -12.88 8.01 -2.08
N GLY A 657 -13.15 8.90 -1.13
CA GLY A 657 -12.91 8.59 0.28
C GLY A 657 -12.85 9.78 1.21
N HIS A 658 -12.56 10.98 0.72
CA HIS A 658 -12.67 12.18 1.53
C HIS A 658 -14.12 12.43 1.93
N GLY A 659 -14.34 12.90 3.16
CA GLY A 659 -15.66 13.24 3.71
C GLY A 659 -16.06 14.71 3.48
N GLY A 660 -15.27 15.46 2.73
CA GLY A 660 -15.42 16.90 2.49
C GLY A 660 -14.68 17.36 1.24
N ASN A 661 -14.72 18.65 0.97
CA ASN A 661 -14.18 19.26 -0.25
C ASN A 661 -12.66 19.06 -0.31
N VAL A 662 -12.16 18.57 -1.43
CA VAL A 662 -10.71 18.42 -1.64
C VAL A 662 -10.13 19.77 -2.04
N THR A 663 -9.33 20.36 -1.16
CA THR A 663 -8.81 21.73 -1.35
C THR A 663 -7.52 21.76 -2.16
N CYS A 664 -6.67 20.74 -2.04
CA CYS A 664 -5.40 20.66 -2.76
C CYS A 664 -5.05 19.22 -3.12
N VAL A 665 -4.40 19.06 -4.28
CA VAL A 665 -3.89 17.80 -4.82
C VAL A 665 -2.48 18.03 -5.35
N ARG A 666 -1.56 17.10 -5.10
CA ARG A 666 -0.17 17.16 -5.58
C ARG A 666 0.34 15.79 -5.98
N PHE A 667 1.00 15.70 -7.13
CA PHE A 667 1.72 14.49 -7.53
C PHE A 667 3.06 14.37 -6.78
N SER A 668 3.51 13.14 -6.58
CA SER A 668 4.87 12.87 -6.16
C SER A 668 5.86 13.30 -7.26
N PRO A 669 6.87 14.16 -6.96
CA PRO A 669 7.83 14.64 -7.96
C PRO A 669 8.57 13.51 -8.71
N ILE A 670 8.84 12.40 -8.01
CA ILE A 670 9.49 11.23 -8.58
C ILE A 670 8.43 10.26 -9.12
N HIS A 671 8.54 9.92 -10.41
CA HIS A 671 7.81 8.89 -11.15
C HIS A 671 6.26 8.96 -11.15
N SER A 672 5.64 9.91 -10.44
CA SER A 672 4.19 10.08 -10.35
C SER A 672 3.47 8.80 -9.91
N GLU A 673 4.04 8.07 -8.96
CA GLU A 673 3.45 6.80 -8.46
C GLU A 673 2.41 7.07 -7.37
N ILE A 674 2.58 8.17 -6.63
CA ILE A 674 1.77 8.56 -5.48
C ILE A 674 1.13 9.93 -5.70
N LEU A 675 -0.09 10.10 -5.20
CA LEU A 675 -0.82 11.36 -5.20
C LEU A 675 -1.17 11.73 -3.76
N GLY A 676 -0.88 12.95 -3.35
CA GLY A 676 -1.32 13.52 -2.09
C GLY A 676 -2.56 14.37 -2.31
N SER A 677 -3.56 14.26 -1.42
CA SER A 677 -4.69 15.17 -1.39
C SER A 677 -5.04 15.56 0.03
N VAL A 678 -5.63 16.73 0.18
CA VAL A 678 -6.10 17.28 1.46
C VAL A 678 -7.51 17.80 1.33
N ALA A 679 -8.29 17.67 2.39
CA ALA A 679 -9.69 18.05 2.36
C ALA A 679 -10.17 18.72 3.65
N THR A 680 -11.38 19.29 3.55
CA THR A 680 -12.11 19.88 4.67
C THR A 680 -12.63 18.83 5.67
N ASP A 681 -12.34 17.55 5.49
CA ASP A 681 -12.64 16.50 6.47
C ASP A 681 -11.57 16.37 7.57
N ARG A 682 -10.59 17.29 7.59
CA ARG A 682 -9.41 17.31 8.49
C ARG A 682 -8.39 16.22 8.17
N THR A 683 -8.52 15.55 7.03
CA THR A 683 -7.62 14.47 6.64
C THR A 683 -6.73 14.89 5.48
N ALA A 684 -5.49 14.44 5.52
CA ALA A 684 -4.64 14.34 4.34
C ALA A 684 -4.55 12.87 3.92
N ARG A 685 -4.64 12.60 2.62
CA ARG A 685 -4.62 11.25 2.08
C ARG A 685 -3.51 11.10 1.07
N ILE A 686 -2.90 9.94 1.10
CA ILE A 686 -1.87 9.53 0.16
C ILE A 686 -2.44 8.36 -0.64
N TRP A 687 -2.58 8.53 -1.94
CA TRP A 687 -3.16 7.58 -2.88
C TRP A 687 -2.08 6.99 -3.77
N SER A 688 -2.27 5.76 -4.23
CA SER A 688 -1.47 5.22 -5.32
C SER A 688 -2.18 5.41 -6.65
N ILE A 689 -1.48 6.02 -7.61
CA ILE A 689 -2.04 6.44 -8.91
C ILE A 689 -2.32 5.25 -9.82
N TYR A 690 -1.45 4.23 -9.78
CA TYR A 690 -1.61 3.03 -10.60
C TYR A 690 -2.99 2.40 -10.39
N SER A 691 -3.55 2.55 -9.20
CA SER A 691 -4.40 1.50 -8.70
C SER A 691 -5.52 2.01 -7.78
N GLY A 692 -5.53 3.29 -7.40
CA GLY A 692 -6.76 3.99 -7.00
C GLY A 692 -7.09 4.00 -5.52
N VAL A 693 -6.46 3.15 -4.72
CA VAL A 693 -6.68 3.09 -3.26
C VAL A 693 -5.88 4.14 -2.51
N CYS A 694 -6.49 4.58 -1.41
CA CYS A 694 -5.87 5.36 -0.35
C CYS A 694 -4.91 4.48 0.45
N LEU A 695 -3.61 4.76 0.34
CA LEU A 695 -2.55 4.06 1.07
C LEU A 695 -2.52 4.49 2.54
N TYR A 696 -2.62 5.80 2.79
CA TYR A 696 -2.56 6.38 4.12
C TYR A 696 -3.59 7.48 4.29
N VAL A 697 -4.18 7.54 5.48
CA VAL A 697 -5.03 8.63 5.95
C VAL A 697 -4.34 9.24 7.16
N LEU A 698 -4.01 10.53 7.07
CA LEU A 698 -3.31 11.31 8.08
C LEU A 698 -4.34 12.25 8.75
N GLU A 699 -4.59 12.08 10.05
CA GLU A 699 -5.68 12.74 10.77
C GLU A 699 -5.21 13.56 12.00
N GLU A 700 -3.98 14.06 12.00
CA GLU A 700 -3.40 14.76 13.17
C GLU A 700 -3.77 16.26 13.25
N HIS A 701 -4.37 16.83 12.21
CA HIS A 701 -4.82 18.22 12.24
C HIS A 701 -6.13 18.38 13.03
N GLU A 702 -6.21 19.43 13.84
CA GLU A 702 -7.40 19.72 14.66
C GLU A 702 -8.55 20.36 13.84
N SER A 703 -8.21 20.91 12.68
CA SER A 703 -9.11 21.65 11.79
C SER A 703 -8.92 21.25 10.32
N LEU A 704 -9.59 21.97 9.42
CA LEU A 704 -9.60 21.71 7.97
C LEU A 704 -8.18 21.81 7.40
N VAL A 705 -7.76 20.82 6.61
CA VAL A 705 -6.47 20.82 5.92
C VAL A 705 -6.63 21.52 4.57
N THR A 706 -5.76 22.48 4.27
CA THR A 706 -5.89 23.39 3.12
C THR A 706 -4.89 23.09 2.03
N ALA A 707 -3.65 22.78 2.40
CA ALA A 707 -2.55 22.63 1.48
C ALA A 707 -1.68 21.42 1.83
N CYS A 708 -1.08 20.82 0.79
CA CYS A 708 -0.05 19.81 0.93
C CYS A 708 1.03 19.96 -0.13
N ALA A 709 2.22 19.45 0.16
CA ALA A 709 3.32 19.33 -0.81
C ALA A 709 4.22 18.12 -0.47
N PHE A 710 4.91 17.60 -1.48
CA PHE A 710 5.94 16.57 -1.33
C PHE A 710 7.33 17.20 -1.42
N SER A 711 8.32 16.58 -0.78
CA SER A 711 9.73 16.84 -1.11
C SER A 711 10.10 16.31 -2.48
N GLU A 712 11.19 16.83 -3.06
CA GLU A 712 11.68 16.38 -4.37
C GLU A 712 11.99 14.88 -4.41
N ASP A 713 12.51 14.32 -3.32
CA ASP A 713 12.78 12.89 -3.22
C ASP A 713 11.60 12.02 -2.77
N THR A 714 10.42 12.63 -2.54
CA THR A 714 9.21 11.97 -2.02
C THR A 714 9.35 11.36 -0.61
N SER A 715 10.45 11.64 0.09
CA SER A 715 10.68 11.14 1.46
C SER A 715 9.88 11.89 2.52
N LEU A 716 9.50 13.13 2.23
CA LEU A 716 8.73 13.99 3.12
C LEU A 716 7.42 14.41 2.46
N PHE A 717 6.39 14.55 3.29
CA PHE A 717 5.11 15.12 2.93
C PHE A 717 4.74 16.16 3.97
N ILE A 718 4.28 17.32 3.53
CA ILE A 718 3.91 18.41 4.44
C ILE A 718 2.44 18.75 4.25
N THR A 719 1.77 19.06 5.36
CA THR A 719 0.35 19.44 5.39
C THR A 719 0.16 20.70 6.21
N GLY A 720 -0.70 21.59 5.74
CA GLY A 720 -1.02 22.86 6.39
C GLY A 720 -2.52 22.97 6.58
N ALA A 721 -2.94 23.58 7.70
CA ALA A 721 -4.35 23.61 8.07
C ALA A 721 -4.80 24.94 8.69
N LEU A 722 -6.12 25.05 8.87
CA LEU A 722 -6.78 26.15 9.57
C LEU A 722 -6.49 26.20 11.08
N ASP A 723 -5.94 25.13 11.64
CA ASP A 723 -5.47 25.08 13.03
C ASP A 723 -4.17 25.87 13.25
N LYS A 724 -3.66 26.53 12.20
CA LYS A 724 -2.44 27.35 12.18
C LYS A 724 -1.16 26.53 12.27
N THR A 725 -1.23 25.24 11.98
CA THR A 725 -0.07 24.35 12.08
C THR A 725 0.36 23.85 10.72
N VAL A 726 1.67 23.60 10.60
CA VAL A 726 2.27 22.83 9.50
C VAL A 726 2.81 21.55 10.10
N LEU A 727 2.34 20.41 9.58
CA LEU A 727 2.81 19.09 9.98
C LEU A 727 3.75 18.54 8.91
N ILE A 728 4.87 17.96 9.37
CA ILE A 728 5.88 17.35 8.51
C ILE A 728 5.89 15.85 8.74
N TRP A 729 5.67 15.10 7.67
CA TRP A 729 5.50 13.65 7.67
C TRP A 729 6.66 12.98 6.94
N LYS A 730 7.20 11.90 7.51
CA LYS A 730 8.16 11.01 6.87
C LYS A 730 7.44 9.87 6.16
N ILE A 731 7.66 9.74 4.86
CA ILE A 731 7.13 8.64 4.06
C ILE A 731 8.11 7.45 4.14
N PRO A 732 7.63 6.21 4.40
CA PRO A 732 8.50 5.04 4.48
C PRO A 732 9.11 4.68 3.12
N GLN A 733 10.38 4.27 3.12
CA GLN A 733 11.15 3.95 1.90
C GLN A 733 10.55 2.83 1.04
N GLN A 734 9.67 1.99 1.61
CA GLN A 734 8.98 0.93 0.88
C GLN A 734 7.92 1.47 -0.09
N LEU A 735 7.26 2.59 0.24
CA LEU A 735 6.39 3.31 -0.71
C LEU A 735 7.18 4.00 -1.81
N ILE A 736 8.43 4.34 -1.50
CA ILE A 736 9.32 5.11 -2.35
C ILE A 736 9.91 4.24 -3.48
N SER A 737 9.65 2.92 -3.56
CA SER A 737 10.39 2.13 -4.57
C SER A 737 9.77 0.84 -5.14
N GLN A 738 9.40 0.92 -6.42
CA GLN A 738 9.95 -0.02 -7.42
C GLN A 738 11.10 0.61 -8.20
N ASN A 739 11.02 1.90 -8.59
CA ASN A 739 12.05 2.53 -9.42
C ASN A 739 13.26 3.09 -8.66
N ILE A 740 13.15 3.54 -7.41
CA ILE A 740 14.34 3.94 -6.61
C ILE A 740 15.16 2.72 -6.19
N LEU A 741 14.53 1.56 -5.92
CA LEU A 741 15.25 0.29 -5.76
C LEU A 741 15.88 -0.12 -7.08
N MET A 742 15.18 0.02 -8.21
CA MET A 742 15.72 -0.31 -9.53
C MET A 742 16.83 0.66 -9.97
N ASN A 743 16.78 1.93 -9.57
CA ASN A 743 17.81 2.94 -9.82
C ASN A 743 18.97 2.80 -8.85
N ASN A 744 18.73 2.54 -7.56
CA ASN A 744 19.79 2.21 -6.61
C ASN A 744 20.45 0.88 -7.01
N LEU A 745 19.72 -0.11 -7.53
CA LEU A 745 20.31 -1.35 -8.07
C LEU A 745 20.98 -1.13 -9.44
N LYS A 746 20.46 -0.25 -10.31
CA LYS A 746 21.08 0.11 -11.61
C LYS A 746 22.30 1.01 -11.48
N TYR A 747 22.35 1.88 -10.46
CA TYR A 747 23.37 2.93 -10.30
C TYR A 747 24.21 2.82 -9.02
N ASN A 748 24.04 1.80 -8.16
CA ASN A 748 25.01 1.51 -7.08
C ASN A 748 26.30 0.84 -7.57
N ARG A 749 26.68 1.01 -8.83
CA ARG A 749 28.07 0.79 -9.22
C ARG A 749 28.81 2.09 -8.97
N LYS A 750 29.67 2.11 -7.95
CA LYS A 750 30.71 3.13 -7.84
C LYS A 750 31.42 3.18 -9.20
N LYS A 751 31.58 4.38 -9.78
CA LYS A 751 32.39 4.55 -10.98
C LYS A 751 33.78 3.98 -10.74
N VAL A 752 34.40 3.38 -11.75
CA VAL A 752 35.72 2.74 -11.61
C VAL A 752 36.75 3.76 -11.12
N ILE A 753 36.61 5.04 -11.48
CA ILE A 753 37.46 6.14 -11.00
C ILE A 753 37.44 6.31 -9.46
N ASP A 754 36.35 5.90 -8.80
CA ASP A 754 36.12 6.03 -7.36
C ASP A 754 36.40 4.73 -6.58
N TRP A 755 36.88 3.67 -7.26
CA TRP A 755 37.18 2.39 -6.61
C TRP A 755 38.39 2.50 -5.67
N LYS A 756 38.18 2.08 -4.43
CA LYS A 756 39.24 1.88 -3.43
C LYS A 756 39.95 0.55 -3.70
N ILE A 757 41.06 0.31 -2.99
CA ILE A 757 41.84 -0.94 -3.11
C ILE A 757 40.96 -2.16 -2.86
N ASP A 758 40.06 -2.13 -1.88
CA ASP A 758 39.18 -3.26 -1.60
C ASP A 758 38.21 -3.56 -2.76
N ASP A 759 37.78 -2.53 -3.48
CA ASP A 759 36.87 -2.66 -4.62
C ASP A 759 37.62 -3.27 -5.84
N THR A 760 38.89 -2.89 -6.07
CA THR A 760 39.73 -3.46 -7.14
C THR A 760 40.13 -4.91 -6.85
N LEU A 761 40.39 -5.27 -5.59
CA LEU A 761 40.68 -6.65 -5.19
C LEU A 761 39.45 -7.55 -5.34
N LYS A 762 38.26 -7.07 -4.98
CA LYS A 762 36.98 -7.79 -5.21
C LYS A 762 36.73 -8.03 -6.68
N TRP A 763 36.98 -7.03 -7.54
CA TRP A 763 36.83 -7.17 -8.98
C TRP A 763 37.77 -8.24 -9.57
N LEU A 764 39.04 -8.30 -9.12
CA LEU A 764 39.99 -9.34 -9.54
C LEU A 764 39.54 -10.75 -9.11
N ASP A 765 38.96 -10.87 -7.92
CA ASP A 765 38.39 -12.12 -7.42
C ASP A 765 37.15 -12.54 -8.23
N GLU A 766 36.26 -11.60 -8.54
CA GLU A 766 35.05 -11.82 -9.35
C GLU A 766 35.35 -12.27 -10.78
N ILE A 767 36.49 -11.84 -11.35
CA ILE A 767 36.96 -12.27 -12.67
C ILE A 767 37.61 -13.66 -12.62
N GLY A 768 37.84 -14.22 -11.43
CA GLY A 768 38.55 -15.49 -11.27
C GLY A 768 40.07 -15.36 -11.41
N LEU A 769 40.61 -14.14 -11.35
CA LEU A 769 42.06 -13.85 -11.35
C LEU A 769 42.57 -13.60 -9.92
N SER A 770 42.17 -14.46 -8.98
CA SER A 770 42.51 -14.32 -7.56
C SER A 770 44.02 -14.40 -7.27
N MET A 771 44.80 -15.00 -8.18
CA MET A 771 46.27 -15.04 -8.10
C MET A 771 46.89 -13.64 -8.15
N LEU A 772 46.25 -12.69 -8.84
CA LEU A 772 46.73 -11.31 -8.96
C LEU A 772 46.42 -10.42 -7.74
N ILE A 773 45.55 -10.87 -6.83
CA ILE A 773 45.14 -10.11 -5.62
C ILE A 773 46.36 -9.77 -4.75
N LYS A 774 47.30 -10.71 -4.59
CA LYS A 774 48.52 -10.50 -3.79
C LYS A 774 49.37 -9.38 -4.41
N ASN A 775 49.60 -9.43 -5.72
CA ASN A 775 50.40 -8.43 -6.42
C ASN A 775 49.69 -7.06 -6.48
N ALA A 776 48.38 -7.05 -6.75
CA ALA A 776 47.55 -5.85 -6.76
C ALA A 776 47.49 -5.16 -5.39
N SER A 777 47.44 -5.93 -4.31
CA SER A 777 47.50 -5.39 -2.93
C SER A 777 48.87 -4.78 -2.60
N ALA A 778 49.96 -5.42 -3.04
CA ALA A 778 51.33 -4.92 -2.83
C ALA A 778 51.57 -3.58 -3.55
N ILE A 779 50.90 -3.35 -4.68
CA ILE A 779 51.01 -2.15 -5.51
C ILE A 779 49.98 -1.08 -5.12
N SER A 780 49.05 -1.40 -4.21
CA SER A 780 47.92 -0.52 -3.84
C SER A 780 47.14 -0.04 -5.07
N LEU A 781 46.77 -0.99 -5.94
CA LEU A 781 46.09 -0.69 -7.19
C LEU A 781 44.70 -0.08 -6.93
N THR A 782 44.52 1.18 -7.32
CA THR A 782 43.25 1.89 -7.21
C THR A 782 42.53 1.99 -8.55
N GLY A 783 41.23 2.26 -8.52
CA GLY A 783 40.42 2.47 -9.72
C GLY A 783 40.94 3.53 -10.68
N ARG A 784 41.51 4.62 -10.14
CA ARG A 784 42.18 5.66 -10.93
C ARG A 784 43.36 5.13 -11.74
N GLN A 785 44.15 4.24 -11.16
CA GLN A 785 45.31 3.63 -11.82
C GLN A 785 44.89 2.64 -12.91
N LEU A 786 43.80 1.89 -12.71
CA LEU A 786 43.21 1.01 -13.73
C LEU A 786 42.75 1.80 -14.96
N PHE A 787 42.18 2.98 -14.76
CA PHE A 787 41.70 3.83 -15.85
C PHE A 787 42.86 4.56 -16.56
N SER A 788 43.81 5.13 -15.82
CA SER A 788 44.86 6.03 -16.35
C SER A 788 46.04 5.33 -17.03
N LEU A 789 46.39 4.11 -16.61
CA LEU A 789 47.57 3.40 -17.10
C LEU A 789 47.27 2.61 -18.39
N SER A 790 48.31 2.44 -19.21
CA SER A 790 48.24 1.62 -20.43
C SER A 790 48.21 0.13 -20.10
N GLU A 791 47.59 -0.69 -20.96
CA GLU A 791 47.45 -2.15 -20.75
C GLU A 791 48.81 -2.82 -20.47
N ASN A 792 49.83 -2.45 -21.24
CA ASN A 792 51.17 -3.03 -21.15
C ASN A 792 51.91 -2.63 -19.86
N GLU A 793 51.62 -1.45 -19.29
CA GLU A 793 52.20 -1.04 -18.00
C GLU A 793 51.52 -1.73 -16.83
N LEU A 794 50.20 -1.95 -16.90
CA LEU A 794 49.47 -2.70 -15.87
C LEU A 794 49.93 -4.15 -15.80
N ILE A 795 50.15 -4.80 -16.95
CA ILE A 795 50.66 -6.18 -17.03
C ILE A 795 52.05 -6.29 -16.40
N LYS A 796 52.96 -5.35 -16.71
CA LYS A 796 54.30 -5.30 -16.14
C LYS A 796 54.29 -5.05 -14.63
N LYS A 797 53.37 -4.19 -14.16
CA LYS A 797 53.26 -3.88 -12.73
C LYS A 797 52.70 -5.07 -11.94
N LEU A 798 51.67 -5.73 -12.46
CA LEU A 798 51.02 -6.87 -11.80
C LEU A 798 51.84 -8.17 -11.85
N ASP A 799 53.00 -8.15 -12.52
CA ASP A 799 53.92 -9.27 -12.68
C ASP A 799 53.20 -10.54 -13.16
N ILE A 800 52.39 -10.38 -14.21
CA ILE A 800 51.65 -11.49 -14.82
C ILE A 800 52.68 -12.35 -15.57
N GLU A 801 53.16 -13.41 -14.94
CA GLU A 801 54.10 -14.36 -15.53
C GLU A 801 53.43 -15.11 -16.70
N LEU A 802 53.89 -14.83 -17.93
CA LEU A 802 53.98 -15.68 -19.15
C LEU A 802 52.86 -16.68 -19.53
N ASP A 803 51.69 -16.66 -18.91
CA ASP A 803 50.55 -17.49 -19.34
C ASP A 803 49.66 -16.64 -20.24
N ASP A 804 49.81 -16.81 -21.56
CA ASP A 804 49.15 -15.99 -22.59
C ASP A 804 47.62 -15.92 -22.39
N GLU A 805 47.01 -17.00 -21.87
CA GLU A 805 45.59 -17.08 -21.54
C GLU A 805 45.19 -16.08 -20.42
N THR A 806 46.01 -15.94 -19.37
CA THR A 806 45.71 -15.03 -18.26
C THR A 806 45.85 -13.57 -18.66
N VAL A 807 46.83 -13.27 -19.53
CA VAL A 807 47.05 -11.94 -20.09
C VAL A 807 45.88 -11.55 -20.98
N GLU A 808 45.40 -12.47 -21.83
CA GLU A 808 44.27 -12.22 -22.71
C GLU A 808 42.94 -12.08 -21.95
N ALA A 809 42.72 -12.90 -20.92
CA ALA A 809 41.56 -12.78 -20.03
C ALA A 809 41.54 -11.42 -19.31
N PHE A 810 42.68 -11.02 -18.71
CA PHE A 810 42.80 -9.73 -18.02
C PHE A 810 42.57 -8.54 -18.96
N LYS A 811 43.19 -8.55 -20.16
CA LYS A 811 43.00 -7.48 -21.15
C LYS A 811 41.55 -7.37 -21.62
N THR A 812 40.88 -8.51 -21.81
CA THR A 812 39.47 -8.54 -22.24
C THR A 812 38.55 -7.96 -21.17
N GLN A 813 38.76 -8.31 -19.90
CA GLN A 813 37.96 -7.75 -18.80
C GLN A 813 38.25 -6.26 -18.56
N LEU A 814 39.51 -5.84 -18.66
CA LEU A 814 39.88 -4.43 -18.55
C LEU A 814 39.27 -3.58 -19.68
N TYR A 815 39.18 -4.13 -20.89
CA TYR A 815 38.54 -3.47 -22.03
C TYR A 815 37.06 -3.19 -21.78
N TRP A 816 36.30 -4.20 -21.32
CA TRP A 816 34.88 -4.02 -21.00
C TRP A 816 34.68 -3.08 -19.82
N LEU A 817 35.53 -3.18 -18.79
CA LEU A 817 35.48 -2.30 -17.62
C LEU A 817 35.63 -0.81 -17.99
N LYS A 818 36.57 -0.47 -18.89
CA LYS A 818 36.77 0.91 -19.35
C LYS A 818 35.59 1.43 -20.18
N ARG A 819 34.96 0.56 -20.98
CA ARG A 819 33.81 0.91 -21.85
C ARG A 819 32.49 1.08 -21.09
N GLU A 820 32.28 0.32 -20.01
CA GLU A 820 31.08 0.44 -19.17
C GLU A 820 30.97 1.81 -18.48
N ASP A 821 32.09 2.49 -18.20
CA ASP A 821 32.13 3.78 -17.49
C ASP A 821 31.93 5.01 -18.40
N ASP A 822 32.09 4.88 -19.72
CA ASP A 822 32.01 6.00 -20.68
C ASP A 822 30.58 6.45 -21.02
N ASN A 823 29.53 5.81 -20.47
CA ASN A 823 28.10 6.15 -20.64
C ASN A 823 27.57 6.32 -22.08
N SER A 824 28.39 6.11 -23.11
CA SER A 824 28.05 6.25 -24.53
C SER A 824 27.70 4.89 -25.14
N ILE A 825 26.69 4.21 -24.59
CA ILE A 825 26.16 2.99 -25.20
C ILE A 825 24.83 3.34 -25.87
N GLU A 826 24.91 3.90 -27.08
CA GLU A 826 23.79 3.83 -28.02
C GLU A 826 23.72 2.39 -28.54
N ILE A 827 22.67 1.67 -28.15
CA ILE A 827 22.46 0.29 -28.57
C ILE A 827 21.80 0.33 -29.95
N SER A 828 22.58 0.19 -31.02
CA SER A 828 22.04 -0.11 -32.36
C SER A 828 21.86 -1.61 -32.50
N ILE A 829 20.70 -2.13 -32.07
CA ILE A 829 20.33 -3.54 -32.34
C ILE A 829 19.89 -3.61 -33.79
N ASP A 830 20.78 -4.05 -34.68
CA ASP A 830 20.38 -4.49 -36.03
C ASP A 830 19.58 -5.79 -35.91
N ASP A 831 18.58 -5.96 -36.79
CA ASP A 831 17.55 -7.03 -36.90
C ASP A 831 18.08 -8.49 -36.81
N THR A 832 18.67 -8.87 -35.67
CA THR A 832 19.17 -10.21 -35.40
C THR A 832 18.44 -10.80 -34.19
N GLU A 833 17.89 -12.00 -34.35
CA GLU A 833 17.22 -12.72 -33.26
C GLU A 833 18.21 -12.95 -32.11
N ILE A 834 17.89 -12.43 -30.93
CA ILE A 834 18.69 -12.61 -29.72
C ILE A 834 18.65 -14.09 -29.31
N PRO A 835 19.80 -14.78 -29.16
CA PRO A 835 19.82 -16.17 -28.68
C PRO A 835 19.13 -16.32 -27.33
N HIS A 836 18.27 -17.34 -27.19
CA HIS A 836 17.55 -17.63 -25.95
C HIS A 836 18.48 -17.83 -24.73
N GLU A 837 19.71 -18.26 -24.96
CA GLU A 837 20.74 -18.46 -23.92
C GLU A 837 21.22 -17.16 -23.27
N PHE A 838 21.03 -16.01 -23.93
CA PHE A 838 21.39 -14.69 -23.40
C PHE A 838 20.27 -14.07 -22.56
N LEU A 839 19.07 -14.65 -22.59
CA LEU A 839 17.91 -14.15 -21.89
C LEU A 839 17.80 -14.78 -20.49
N CYS A 840 17.59 -13.95 -19.48
CA CYS A 840 17.35 -14.38 -18.12
C CYS A 840 16.02 -15.14 -18.05
N PRO A 841 15.96 -16.34 -17.45
CA PRO A 841 14.71 -17.09 -17.35
C PRO A 841 13.62 -16.46 -16.47
N ILE A 842 13.99 -15.54 -15.58
CA ILE A 842 13.05 -14.83 -14.69
C ILE A 842 12.47 -13.59 -15.38
N THR A 843 13.33 -12.75 -15.96
CA THR A 843 12.93 -11.45 -16.51
C THR A 843 12.67 -11.47 -18.01
N HIS A 844 13.12 -12.52 -18.71
CA HIS A 844 13.14 -12.62 -20.18
C HIS A 844 13.88 -11.46 -20.86
N GLU A 845 14.79 -10.79 -20.15
CA GLU A 845 15.67 -9.74 -20.67
C GLU A 845 17.10 -10.25 -20.86
N ILE A 846 17.91 -9.58 -21.69
CA ILE A 846 19.33 -9.92 -21.85
C ILE A 846 20.04 -9.78 -20.51
N MET A 847 20.76 -10.83 -20.09
CA MET A 847 21.53 -10.83 -18.85
C MET A 847 22.72 -9.85 -18.93
N LYS A 848 22.87 -8.99 -17.92
CA LYS A 848 24.01 -8.08 -17.77
C LYS A 848 25.03 -8.65 -16.80
N GLU A 849 24.56 -9.15 -15.66
CA GLU A 849 25.37 -9.86 -14.67
C GLU A 849 24.86 -11.30 -14.48
N PRO A 850 25.18 -12.22 -15.43
CA PRO A 850 24.77 -13.60 -15.32
C PRO A 850 25.48 -14.31 -14.15
N VAL A 851 24.71 -14.94 -13.27
CA VAL A 851 25.19 -15.72 -12.12
C VAL A 851 24.58 -17.11 -12.11
N GLN A 852 25.40 -18.12 -11.85
CA GLN A 852 25.00 -19.51 -11.77
C GLN A 852 24.66 -19.90 -10.33
N CYS A 853 23.50 -20.51 -10.12
CA CYS A 853 23.04 -20.98 -8.82
C CYS A 853 23.36 -22.47 -8.59
N SER A 854 23.10 -22.95 -7.37
CA SER A 854 23.31 -24.36 -6.98
C SER A 854 22.49 -25.40 -7.76
N ASP A 855 21.49 -24.96 -8.53
CA ASP A 855 20.74 -25.78 -9.48
C ASP A 855 21.43 -25.95 -10.84
N GLY A 856 22.54 -25.25 -11.07
CA GLY A 856 23.29 -25.25 -12.33
C GLY A 856 22.74 -24.31 -13.40
N PHE A 857 21.63 -23.60 -13.14
CA PHE A 857 21.05 -22.62 -14.07
C PHE A 857 21.65 -21.23 -13.85
N THR A 858 21.68 -20.43 -14.93
CA THR A 858 22.17 -19.06 -14.90
C THR A 858 21.01 -18.08 -14.90
N TYR A 859 21.09 -17.08 -14.03
CA TYR A 859 20.07 -16.05 -13.84
C TYR A 859 20.74 -14.67 -13.83
N GLU A 860 19.97 -13.61 -14.02
CA GLU A 860 20.45 -12.25 -13.74
C GLU A 860 20.62 -12.06 -12.22
N LYS A 861 21.77 -11.55 -11.78
CA LYS A 861 22.11 -11.37 -10.35
C LYS A 861 21.04 -10.59 -9.58
N ALA A 862 20.51 -9.51 -10.15
CA ALA A 862 19.45 -8.73 -9.53
C ALA A 862 18.17 -9.56 -9.36
N ALA A 863 17.74 -10.25 -10.42
CA ALA A 863 16.50 -11.02 -10.45
C ALA A 863 16.52 -12.22 -9.47
N ILE A 864 17.65 -12.91 -9.33
CA ILE A 864 17.75 -14.02 -8.39
C ILE A 864 17.87 -13.56 -6.93
N ASN A 865 18.50 -12.40 -6.68
CA ASN A 865 18.51 -11.81 -5.34
C ASN A 865 17.10 -11.40 -4.91
N GLU A 866 16.31 -10.78 -5.79
CA GLU A 866 14.90 -10.50 -5.54
C GLU A 866 14.10 -11.77 -5.25
N TRP A 867 14.36 -12.84 -6.00
CA TRP A 867 13.74 -14.14 -5.77
C TRP A 867 13.99 -14.67 -4.35
N PHE A 868 15.23 -14.57 -3.85
CA PHE A 868 15.56 -14.94 -2.47
C PHE A 868 14.94 -14.01 -1.43
N LEU A 869 14.91 -12.69 -1.68
CA LEU A 869 14.29 -11.71 -0.79
C LEU A 869 12.77 -11.91 -0.65
N CYS A 870 12.12 -12.49 -1.66
CA CYS A 870 10.73 -12.92 -1.60
C CYS A 870 10.50 -14.17 -0.72
N GLY A 871 11.53 -14.69 -0.05
CA GLY A 871 11.46 -15.90 0.78
C GLY A 871 11.35 -17.20 -0.02
N LYS A 872 11.63 -17.15 -1.32
CA LYS A 872 11.59 -18.33 -2.21
C LYS A 872 12.99 -18.92 -2.34
N TYR A 873 13.25 -20.02 -1.62
CA TYR A 873 14.50 -20.79 -1.71
C TYR A 873 14.43 -21.95 -2.71
N THR A 874 13.62 -21.79 -3.77
CA THR A 874 13.40 -22.78 -4.81
C THR A 874 13.96 -22.30 -6.13
N SER A 875 14.49 -23.22 -6.95
CA SER A 875 14.96 -22.95 -8.31
C SER A 875 13.85 -22.32 -9.14
N PRO A 876 14.04 -21.11 -9.70
CA PRO A 876 13.05 -20.46 -10.57
C PRO A 876 12.66 -21.30 -11.79
N MET A 877 13.59 -22.12 -12.29
CA MET A 877 13.36 -22.98 -13.47
C MET A 877 12.66 -24.30 -13.15
N THR A 878 12.94 -24.90 -12.00
CA THR A 878 12.51 -26.28 -11.71
C THR A 878 11.60 -26.41 -10.50
N ASN A 879 11.36 -25.32 -9.76
CA ASN A 879 10.63 -25.26 -8.48
C ASN A 879 11.15 -26.22 -7.38
N LYS A 880 12.34 -26.80 -7.54
CA LYS A 880 13.00 -27.63 -6.52
C LYS A 880 13.71 -26.75 -5.50
N SER A 881 13.79 -27.18 -4.24
CA SER A 881 14.57 -26.47 -3.22
C SER A 881 16.05 -26.38 -3.63
N LEU A 882 16.60 -25.16 -3.59
CA LEU A 882 18.03 -24.92 -3.78
C LEU A 882 18.80 -25.38 -2.54
N ARG A 883 20.05 -25.83 -2.74
CA ARG A 883 20.88 -26.32 -1.64
C ARG A 883 21.37 -25.15 -0.77
N ASP A 884 21.82 -24.08 -1.44
CA ASP A 884 22.32 -22.85 -0.83
C ASP A 884 21.91 -21.63 -1.69
N THR A 885 21.96 -20.44 -1.10
CA THR A 885 21.71 -19.14 -1.75
C THR A 885 22.97 -18.51 -2.36
N SER A 886 24.09 -19.21 -2.33
CA SER A 886 25.32 -18.77 -2.98
C SER A 886 25.21 -18.94 -4.49
N PHE A 887 25.83 -18.02 -5.23
CA PHE A 887 25.90 -18.05 -6.68
C PHE A 887 27.30 -17.66 -7.15
N THR A 888 27.71 -18.21 -8.29
CA THR A 888 29.02 -17.95 -8.91
C THR A 888 28.84 -17.14 -10.19
N PRO A 889 29.63 -16.07 -10.44
CA PRO A 889 29.51 -15.28 -11.65
C PRO A 889 29.83 -16.10 -12.91
N ASN A 890 28.99 -16.01 -13.94
CA ASN A 890 29.18 -16.69 -15.22
C ASN A 890 29.83 -15.73 -16.24
N ILE A 891 31.14 -15.54 -16.09
CA ILE A 891 31.94 -14.59 -16.87
C ILE A 891 31.96 -14.95 -18.36
N ILE A 892 31.95 -16.25 -18.68
CA ILE A 892 31.97 -16.75 -20.06
C ILE A 892 30.71 -16.27 -20.81
N LEU A 893 29.54 -16.44 -20.19
CA LEU A 893 28.28 -15.98 -20.76
C LEU A 893 28.24 -14.45 -20.86
N ARG A 894 28.73 -13.74 -19.84
CA ARG A 894 28.81 -12.26 -19.86
C ARG A 894 29.64 -11.76 -21.05
N ASN A 895 30.81 -12.38 -21.29
CA ASN A 895 31.67 -12.01 -22.42
C ASN A 895 31.02 -12.32 -23.77
N ALA A 896 30.30 -13.43 -23.88
CA ALA A 896 29.56 -13.79 -25.10
C ALA A 896 28.45 -12.77 -25.38
N ILE A 897 27.71 -12.33 -24.35
CA ILE A 897 26.68 -11.31 -24.46
C ILE A 897 27.28 -9.96 -24.88
N TYR A 898 28.39 -9.54 -24.29
CA TYR A 898 29.04 -8.29 -24.70
C TYR A 898 29.63 -8.33 -26.10
N THR A 899 30.17 -9.48 -26.51
CA THR A 899 30.64 -9.68 -27.87
C THR A 899 29.48 -9.62 -28.88
N PHE A 900 28.31 -10.16 -28.51
CA PHE A 900 27.09 -10.08 -29.30
C PHE A 900 26.57 -8.63 -29.41
N LEU A 901 26.53 -7.89 -28.30
CA LEU A 901 25.98 -6.53 -28.26
C LEU A 901 26.90 -5.46 -28.88
N HIS A 902 28.22 -5.65 -28.79
CA HIS A 902 29.19 -4.60 -29.13
C HIS A 902 30.22 -5.02 -30.19
N GLY A 903 30.10 -6.23 -30.73
CA GLY A 903 31.05 -6.82 -31.66
C GLY A 903 32.33 -7.34 -30.98
N ASN A 904 33.20 -7.97 -31.77
CA ASN A 904 34.51 -8.43 -31.30
C ASN A 904 35.38 -7.25 -30.86
N ARG A 905 36.19 -7.47 -29.81
CA ARG A 905 37.29 -6.56 -29.47
C ARG A 905 38.15 -6.36 -30.74
N PRO A 906 38.45 -5.11 -31.16
CA PRO A 906 39.34 -4.89 -32.29
C PRO A 906 40.70 -5.52 -31.97
N GLN A 907 41.13 -6.47 -32.79
CA GLN A 907 42.51 -6.97 -32.76
C GLN A 907 43.40 -5.84 -33.27
N LEU A 908 44.14 -5.20 -32.36
CA LEU A 908 45.21 -4.26 -32.71
C LEU A 908 46.52 -5.02 -32.86
#